data_AF-A0A1V4J9V5-F1
#
_entry.id   AF-A0A1V4J9V5-F1
#
_cell.length_a   1.000
_cell.length_b   1.000
_cell.length_c   1.000
_cell.angle_alpha   90.00
_cell.angle_beta   90.00
_cell.angle_gamma   90.00
#
_symmetry.space_group_name_H-M   'P 1'
#
loop_
_entity.id
_entity.type
_entity.pdbx_description
1 polymer ?
#
loop_
_entity_poly.entity_id
_entity_poly.type
_entity_poly.pdbx_seq_one_letter_code
_entity_poly.pdbx_strand_id
1 'polypeptide(L)'
;MATEVVCGLTFRLLLPMCLTAACAFRYNGLSFVYLIYLLLIPLFSEPTKTTMQGHTGRLLKSLCFTSLSFLLLHIIFQITINSLEAGKTIEPGFNCSTWEKTLRQIGFESVKGADAGNVIRLFVPDIGMFIASLTIWLICRNMFQKPITEDAAQCNMQFENEEMALRDKLEPDDALIYEEDLDDEDCGEAEFEETMKLKLLRRIASLASRLREFIGNMIITTGKVVVTILLGSAGMMVPSLTSAVYFFVFLGLCTWWSCCQAFDPLIFSCLCLFMAIFSAGHLIGLYLYQLQFFQEVIPPKDFYARLFGVTSLTQTNCSSTWMIIKNQELHWYHHANPILLLVMYYTLATLIRLWLQEPVQTPEEEKSVSREDDKEIACSPVPMTAERRRSLWYASHYTTDERKLLSMTQDEYKPSDVLLVTVNGNPADYHTIHPTLPLENGPAKADMYSTPQYKWEPSNDMSEKEEEEEEEEEEEVAQEEKENVKLHALVSVFQFIMKQSYICALIAMMAWSITYHSWLTFVLLIWSCTLWMIRDRRKYAMISSPFMVFYGNLLLTLQYIWSIGLKNDELPQVPGFLERKEPGELASKILFTITFWLLLRQHLTEQKALRLKEATLSEVKVGNEENEEKGKALSNFVLQS
;
A
#
# COMPACT_ATOMS: atom_id res chain seq x y z
N MET A 1 -1.23 10.02 17.99
CA MET A 1 -0.31 9.17 17.20
C MET A 1 -0.21 7.76 17.76
N ALA A 2 0.32 7.51 18.97
CA ALA A 2 0.46 6.15 19.52
C ALA A 2 -0.86 5.33 19.55
N THR A 3 -1.98 5.99 19.85
CA THR A 3 -3.30 5.36 19.96
C THR A 3 -3.88 4.90 18.61
N GLU A 4 -3.64 5.67 17.55
CA GLU A 4 -4.02 5.34 16.17
C GLU A 4 -3.16 4.20 15.63
N VAL A 5 -1.85 4.22 15.94
CA VAL A 5 -0.93 3.14 15.58
C VAL A 5 -1.33 1.82 16.25
N VAL A 6 -1.73 1.84 17.53
CA VAL A 6 -2.19 0.64 18.25
C VAL A 6 -3.52 0.09 17.69
N CYS A 7 -4.52 0.95 17.45
CA CYS A 7 -5.80 0.51 16.87
C CYS A 7 -5.61 0.08 15.39
N GLY A 8 -4.68 0.70 14.66
CA GLY A 8 -4.25 0.27 13.33
C GLY A 8 -3.56 -1.09 13.32
N LEU A 9 -2.57 -1.32 14.19
CA LEU A 9 -1.83 -2.59 14.31
C LEU A 9 -2.75 -3.74 14.74
N THR A 10 -3.62 -3.51 15.71
CA THR A 10 -4.59 -4.52 16.16
C THR A 10 -5.59 -4.88 15.06
N PHE A 11 -6.07 -3.89 14.29
CA PHE A 11 -6.99 -4.13 13.17
C PHE A 11 -6.31 -4.78 11.95
N ARG A 12 -5.09 -4.37 11.61
CA ARG A 12 -4.38 -4.80 10.39
C ARG A 12 -3.58 -6.08 10.53
N LEU A 13 -3.13 -6.41 11.74
CA LEU A 13 -2.24 -7.54 11.98
C LEU A 13 -2.89 -8.55 12.93
N LEU A 14 -3.26 -8.13 14.15
CA LEU A 14 -3.79 -9.07 15.16
C LEU A 14 -5.09 -9.74 14.67
N LEU A 15 -6.05 -8.95 14.17
CA LEU A 15 -7.34 -9.48 13.74
C LEU A 15 -7.25 -10.47 12.56
N PRO A 16 -6.54 -10.15 11.45
CA PRO A 16 -6.26 -11.12 10.40
C PRO A 16 -5.54 -12.38 10.88
N MET A 17 -4.59 -12.26 11.81
CA MET A 17 -3.88 -13.42 12.35
C MET A 17 -4.82 -14.33 13.15
N CYS A 18 -5.68 -13.76 14.01
CA CYS A 18 -6.71 -14.52 14.73
C CYS A 18 -7.68 -15.23 13.76
N LEU A 19 -8.16 -14.53 12.73
CA LEU A 19 -9.05 -15.11 11.72
C LEU A 19 -8.37 -16.21 10.90
N THR A 20 -7.11 -16.01 10.51
CA THR A 20 -6.32 -17.01 9.79
C THR A 20 -6.14 -18.26 10.64
N ALA A 21 -5.81 -18.10 11.92
CA ALA A 21 -5.75 -19.21 12.87
C ALA A 21 -7.11 -19.93 12.97
N ALA A 22 -8.21 -19.21 13.16
CA ALA A 22 -9.56 -19.77 13.23
C ALA A 22 -9.93 -20.59 11.98
N CYS A 23 -9.54 -20.11 10.79
CA CYS A 23 -9.74 -20.83 9.52
C CYS A 23 -8.83 -22.05 9.38
N ALA A 24 -7.60 -22.01 9.91
CA ALA A 24 -6.64 -23.12 9.82
C ALA A 24 -6.95 -24.26 10.80
N PHE A 25 -7.47 -23.94 11.99
CA PHE A 25 -7.86 -24.95 12.98
C PHE A 25 -9.11 -25.73 12.57
N ARG A 26 -10.01 -25.14 11.76
CA ARG A 26 -11.30 -25.76 11.41
C ARG A 26 -11.74 -25.43 9.99
N TYR A 27 -12.02 -26.48 9.20
CA TYR A 27 -12.58 -26.39 7.86
C TYR A 27 -14.07 -26.74 7.89
N ASN A 28 -14.93 -25.72 7.89
CA ASN A 28 -16.38 -25.89 7.86
C ASN A 28 -17.09 -24.61 7.40
N GLY A 29 -18.42 -24.65 7.31
CA GLY A 29 -19.24 -23.49 6.92
C GLY A 29 -19.12 -22.29 7.86
N LEU A 30 -18.96 -22.50 9.16
CA LEU A 30 -18.78 -21.40 10.13
C LEU A 30 -17.42 -20.69 9.95
N SER A 31 -16.34 -21.45 9.82
CA SER A 31 -15.01 -20.91 9.53
C SER A 31 -14.91 -20.35 8.11
N PHE A 32 -15.74 -20.79 7.16
CA PHE A 32 -15.88 -20.13 5.86
C PHE A 32 -16.41 -18.68 6.01
N VAL A 33 -17.34 -18.43 6.93
CA VAL A 33 -17.79 -17.05 7.22
C VAL A 33 -16.62 -16.21 7.76
N TYR A 34 -15.78 -16.77 8.63
CA TYR A 34 -14.55 -16.09 9.09
C TYR A 34 -13.55 -15.83 7.95
N LEU A 35 -13.43 -16.73 6.97
CA LEU A 35 -12.63 -16.48 5.77
C LEU A 35 -13.15 -15.28 4.98
N ILE A 36 -14.46 -15.10 4.84
CA ILE A 36 -15.04 -13.93 4.17
C ILE A 36 -14.68 -12.64 4.93
N TYR A 37 -14.77 -12.64 6.26
CA TYR A 37 -14.30 -11.50 7.06
C TYR A 37 -12.79 -11.25 6.88
N LEU A 38 -11.98 -12.32 6.84
CA LEU A 38 -10.52 -12.23 6.60
C LEU A 38 -10.21 -11.56 5.25
N LEU A 39 -10.96 -11.88 4.21
CA LEU A 39 -10.78 -11.26 2.89
C LEU A 39 -11.28 -9.81 2.87
N LEU A 40 -12.32 -9.48 3.63
CA LEU A 40 -12.87 -8.12 3.65
C LEU A 40 -12.00 -7.09 4.39
N ILE A 41 -11.28 -7.48 5.46
CA ILE A 41 -10.54 -6.56 6.33
C ILE A 41 -9.55 -5.63 5.59
N PRO A 42 -8.70 -6.11 4.67
CA PRO A 42 -7.75 -5.26 3.95
C PRO A 42 -8.40 -4.13 3.13
N LEU A 43 -9.65 -4.34 2.67
CA LEU A 43 -10.38 -3.37 1.85
C LEU A 43 -10.90 -2.18 2.66
N PHE A 44 -11.15 -2.37 3.96
CA PHE A 44 -11.64 -1.29 4.81
C PHE A 44 -10.52 -0.36 5.28
N SER A 45 -10.87 0.91 5.48
CA SER A 45 -10.01 1.94 6.08
C SER A 45 -9.71 1.62 7.55
N GLU A 46 -8.59 2.15 8.03
CA GLU A 46 -8.21 2.01 9.44
C GLU A 46 -9.25 2.62 10.37
N PRO A 47 -9.44 2.01 11.56
CA PRO A 47 -10.35 2.53 12.57
C PRO A 47 -9.85 3.88 13.11
N THR A 48 -10.60 4.94 12.81
CA THR A 48 -10.48 6.32 13.27
C THR A 48 -11.82 6.76 13.87
N LYS A 49 -11.87 7.91 14.57
CA LYS A 49 -13.11 8.43 15.17
C LYS A 49 -14.29 8.45 14.19
N THR A 50 -14.02 8.86 12.94
CA THR A 50 -15.02 8.96 11.87
C THR A 50 -15.35 7.60 11.25
N THR A 51 -14.35 6.76 10.95
CA THR A 51 -14.57 5.45 10.30
C THR A 51 -15.21 4.43 11.25
N MET A 52 -15.01 4.58 12.57
CA MET A 52 -15.61 3.71 13.59
C MET A 52 -17.11 3.98 13.79
N GLN A 53 -17.61 5.16 13.43
CA GLN A 53 -19.06 5.42 13.31
C GLN A 53 -19.62 4.88 11.98
N GLY A 54 -18.77 4.74 10.97
CA GLY A 54 -19.10 4.22 9.64
C GLY A 54 -19.04 2.69 9.51
N HIS A 55 -18.66 2.23 8.32
CA HIS A 55 -18.68 0.82 7.94
C HIS A 55 -17.69 -0.05 8.72
N THR A 56 -16.50 0.46 9.05
CA THR A 56 -15.48 -0.31 9.80
C THR A 56 -15.98 -0.70 11.19
N GLY A 57 -16.67 0.22 11.90
CA GLY A 57 -17.29 -0.10 13.19
C GLY A 57 -18.43 -1.09 13.09
N ARG A 58 -19.25 -1.04 12.02
CA ARG A 58 -20.30 -2.03 11.77
C ARG A 58 -19.72 -3.42 11.48
N LEU A 59 -18.63 -3.51 10.72
CA LEU A 59 -17.93 -4.76 10.44
C LEU A 59 -17.45 -5.43 11.73
N LEU A 60 -16.81 -4.68 12.63
CA LEU A 60 -16.27 -5.21 13.87
C LEU A 60 -17.39 -5.66 14.84
N LYS A 61 -18.49 -4.88 14.93
CA LYS A 61 -19.69 -5.27 15.69
C LYS A 61 -20.33 -6.54 15.11
N SER A 62 -20.43 -6.62 13.78
CA SER A 62 -20.96 -7.78 13.08
C SER A 62 -20.12 -9.01 13.36
N LEU A 63 -18.78 -8.90 13.28
CA LEU A 63 -17.88 -10.01 13.58
C LEU A 63 -18.06 -10.51 15.03
N CYS A 64 -18.11 -9.60 16.00
CA CYS A 64 -18.36 -9.94 17.40
C CYS A 64 -19.71 -10.67 17.58
N PHE A 65 -20.80 -10.12 17.02
CA PHE A 65 -22.12 -10.75 17.10
C PHE A 65 -22.19 -12.11 16.40
N THR A 66 -21.54 -12.26 15.23
CA THR A 66 -21.47 -13.54 14.53
C THR A 66 -20.71 -14.60 15.33
N SER A 67 -19.58 -14.23 15.94
CA SER A 67 -18.80 -15.17 16.76
C SER A 67 -19.55 -15.63 18.02
N LEU A 68 -20.26 -14.71 18.70
CA LEU A 68 -21.14 -15.05 19.81
C LEU A 68 -22.29 -15.97 19.37
N SER A 69 -22.91 -15.67 18.23
CA SER A 69 -24.00 -16.49 17.67
C SER A 69 -23.52 -17.90 17.34
N PHE A 70 -22.32 -18.05 16.77
CA PHE A 70 -21.74 -19.37 16.47
C PHE A 70 -21.43 -20.16 17.73
N LEU A 71 -20.89 -19.51 18.77
CA LEU A 71 -20.67 -20.13 20.07
C LEU A 71 -21.98 -20.63 20.70
N LEU A 72 -23.03 -19.80 20.69
CA LEU A 72 -24.35 -20.18 21.21
C LEU A 72 -24.95 -21.35 20.41
N LEU A 73 -24.86 -21.32 19.09
CA LEU A 73 -25.34 -22.41 18.23
C LEU A 73 -24.59 -23.72 18.51
N HIS A 74 -23.28 -23.68 18.71
CA HIS A 74 -22.52 -24.87 19.11
C HIS A 74 -22.99 -25.42 20.46
N ILE A 75 -23.20 -24.56 21.45
CA ILE A 75 -23.68 -24.97 22.77
C ILE A 75 -25.07 -25.62 22.66
N ILE A 76 -26.00 -24.97 21.95
CA ILE A 76 -27.35 -25.50 21.70
C ILE A 76 -27.29 -26.84 20.97
N PHE A 77 -26.41 -26.98 19.98
CA PHE A 77 -26.23 -28.22 19.25
C PHE A 77 -25.76 -29.37 20.15
N GLN A 78 -24.75 -29.15 21.00
CA GLN A 78 -24.29 -30.19 21.93
C GLN A 78 -25.36 -30.58 22.95
N ILE A 79 -26.12 -29.61 23.48
CA ILE A 79 -27.25 -29.88 24.39
C ILE A 79 -28.30 -30.73 23.68
N THR A 80 -28.62 -30.40 22.42
CA THR A 80 -29.62 -31.11 21.61
C THR A 80 -29.20 -32.55 21.34
N ILE A 81 -27.95 -32.79 20.93
CA ILE A 81 -27.42 -34.14 20.71
C ILE A 81 -27.44 -34.96 22.00
N ASN A 82 -26.97 -34.39 23.12
CA ASN A 82 -26.98 -35.06 24.41
C ASN A 82 -28.41 -35.40 24.88
N SER A 83 -29.38 -34.50 24.65
CA SER A 83 -30.79 -34.72 24.99
C SER A 83 -31.45 -35.80 24.11
N LEU A 84 -31.16 -35.82 22.81
CA LEU A 84 -31.71 -36.81 21.87
C LEU A 84 -31.15 -38.21 22.13
N GLU A 85 -29.91 -38.29 22.60
CA GLU A 85 -29.31 -39.54 23.03
C GLU A 85 -29.92 -40.05 24.34
N ALA A 86 -30.10 -39.16 25.33
CA ALA A 86 -30.79 -39.52 26.58
C ALA A 86 -32.22 -40.04 26.32
N GLY A 87 -32.88 -39.56 25.26
CA GLY A 87 -34.17 -40.04 24.78
C GLY A 87 -34.16 -41.36 23.99
N LYS A 88 -32.99 -42.00 23.77
CA LYS A 88 -32.78 -43.20 22.92
C LYS A 88 -33.33 -43.09 21.49
N THR A 89 -33.58 -41.89 21.01
CA THR A 89 -34.13 -41.63 19.67
C THR A 89 -33.09 -41.73 18.55
N ILE A 90 -31.80 -41.77 18.88
CA ILE A 90 -30.67 -41.85 17.94
C ILE A 90 -29.69 -42.94 18.40
N GLU A 91 -29.21 -43.77 17.47
CA GLU A 91 -28.19 -44.77 17.75
C GLU A 91 -26.84 -44.11 18.10
N PRO A 92 -26.06 -44.67 19.04
CA PRO A 92 -24.85 -44.04 19.60
C PRO A 92 -23.69 -43.86 18.61
N GLY A 93 -23.82 -44.32 17.37
CA GLY A 93 -22.84 -44.19 16.29
C GLY A 93 -23.50 -43.85 14.95
N PHE A 94 -24.23 -42.73 14.89
CA PHE A 94 -24.89 -42.14 13.70
C PHE A 94 -23.88 -41.70 12.63
N ASN A 95 -22.99 -42.61 12.24
CA ASN A 95 -21.83 -42.36 11.39
C ASN A 95 -22.25 -42.42 9.92
N CYS A 96 -22.01 -41.33 9.22
CA CYS A 96 -22.19 -41.09 7.80
C CYS A 96 -23.62 -41.14 7.23
N SER A 97 -24.61 -40.77 8.04
CA SER A 97 -25.93 -40.41 7.51
C SER A 97 -25.87 -39.10 6.71
N THR A 98 -26.80 -38.88 5.78
CA THR A 98 -26.88 -37.63 5.00
C THR A 98 -27.05 -36.41 5.91
N TRP A 99 -27.79 -36.54 7.01
CA TRP A 99 -28.01 -35.47 7.97
C TRP A 99 -26.75 -35.12 8.75
N GLU A 100 -26.00 -36.13 9.21
CA GLU A 100 -24.74 -35.94 9.91
C GLU A 100 -23.67 -35.31 8.98
N LYS A 101 -23.56 -35.80 7.74
CA LYS A 101 -22.66 -35.22 6.73
C LYS A 101 -22.94 -33.73 6.51
N THR A 102 -24.22 -33.37 6.39
CA THR A 102 -24.66 -31.97 6.17
C THR A 102 -24.35 -31.10 7.38
N LEU A 103 -24.69 -31.56 8.59
CA LEU A 103 -24.39 -30.85 9.84
C LEU A 103 -22.90 -30.66 10.07
N ARG A 104 -22.09 -31.71 9.82
CA ARG A 104 -20.63 -31.66 9.90
C ARG A 104 -20.04 -30.62 8.96
N GLN A 105 -20.55 -30.54 7.72
CA GLN A 105 -20.08 -29.55 6.75
C GLN A 105 -20.41 -28.12 7.16
N ILE A 106 -21.59 -27.89 7.77
CA ILE A 106 -21.93 -26.58 8.33
C ILE A 106 -20.98 -26.25 9.49
N GLY A 107 -20.68 -27.24 10.32
CA GLY A 107 -19.75 -27.12 11.44
C GLY A 107 -20.25 -27.68 12.77
N PHE A 108 -21.41 -28.31 12.75
CA PHE A 108 -22.03 -28.96 13.90
C PHE A 108 -21.59 -30.41 13.94
N GLU A 109 -20.50 -30.65 14.65
CA GLU A 109 -19.90 -31.96 14.84
C GLU A 109 -20.19 -32.50 16.24
N SER A 110 -20.58 -33.78 16.32
CA SER A 110 -20.73 -34.48 17.59
C SER A 110 -19.35 -34.76 18.19
N VAL A 111 -19.16 -34.40 19.45
CA VAL A 111 -17.88 -34.49 20.16
C VAL A 111 -17.75 -35.81 20.94
N LYS A 112 -18.73 -36.70 20.80
CA LYS A 112 -18.80 -37.95 21.56
C LYS A 112 -17.67 -38.89 21.18
N GLY A 113 -16.80 -39.21 22.13
CA GLY A 113 -15.60 -40.05 21.92
C GLY A 113 -14.38 -39.28 21.41
N ALA A 114 -14.45 -37.94 21.32
CA ALA A 114 -13.32 -37.11 20.93
C ALA A 114 -12.38 -36.81 22.11
N ASP A 115 -11.07 -36.83 21.84
CA ASP A 115 -10.05 -36.36 22.79
C ASP A 115 -10.23 -34.88 23.12
N ALA A 116 -9.82 -34.49 24.34
CA ALA A 116 -9.86 -33.11 24.81
C ALA A 116 -9.27 -32.10 23.80
N GLY A 117 -8.20 -32.48 23.09
CA GLY A 117 -7.58 -31.64 22.05
C GLY A 117 -8.49 -31.35 20.85
N ASN A 118 -9.28 -32.33 20.40
CA ASN A 118 -10.23 -32.13 19.28
C ASN A 118 -11.46 -31.33 19.72
N VAL A 119 -11.90 -31.50 20.97
CA VAL A 119 -12.93 -30.65 21.57
C VAL A 119 -12.48 -29.19 21.57
N ILE A 120 -11.28 -28.94 22.10
CA ILE A 120 -10.67 -27.60 22.12
C ILE A 120 -10.60 -27.03 20.70
N ARG A 121 -10.15 -27.82 19.71
CA ARG A 121 -10.06 -27.38 18.30
C ARG A 121 -11.40 -26.92 17.70
N LEU A 122 -12.53 -27.49 18.14
CA LEU A 122 -13.85 -27.13 17.64
C LEU A 122 -14.36 -25.80 18.23
N PHE A 123 -14.11 -25.55 19.52
CA PHE A 123 -14.63 -24.37 20.24
C PHE A 123 -13.66 -23.17 20.28
N VAL A 124 -12.35 -23.41 20.28
CA VAL A 124 -11.33 -22.35 20.38
C VAL A 124 -11.44 -21.30 19.29
N PRO A 125 -11.69 -21.63 18.00
CA PRO A 125 -11.89 -20.62 16.98
C PRO A 125 -13.00 -19.62 17.34
N ASP A 126 -14.15 -20.09 17.82
CA ASP A 126 -15.29 -19.22 18.11
C ASP A 126 -15.09 -18.42 19.41
N ILE A 127 -14.56 -19.04 20.48
CA ILE A 127 -14.22 -18.36 21.74
C ILE A 127 -13.12 -17.31 21.50
N GLY A 128 -12.05 -17.70 20.81
CA GLY A 128 -10.91 -16.83 20.50
C GLY A 128 -11.33 -15.65 19.64
N MET A 129 -12.16 -15.87 18.62
CA MET A 129 -12.68 -14.79 17.77
C MET A 129 -13.61 -13.85 18.53
N PHE A 130 -14.45 -14.35 19.43
CA PHE A 130 -15.29 -13.52 20.28
C PHE A 130 -14.45 -12.62 21.20
N ILE A 131 -13.48 -13.20 21.91
CA ILE A 131 -12.59 -12.45 22.79
C ILE A 131 -11.78 -11.42 21.99
N ALA A 132 -11.15 -11.82 20.88
CA ALA A 132 -10.33 -10.93 20.07
C ALA A 132 -11.16 -9.79 19.42
N SER A 133 -12.34 -10.09 18.88
CA SER A 133 -13.20 -9.06 18.28
C SER A 133 -13.78 -8.11 19.34
N LEU A 134 -14.14 -8.61 20.52
CA LEU A 134 -14.60 -7.80 21.64
C LEU A 134 -13.50 -6.91 22.19
N THR A 135 -12.28 -7.43 22.39
CA THR A 135 -11.15 -6.64 22.89
C THR A 135 -10.78 -5.53 21.90
N ILE A 136 -10.70 -5.83 20.60
CA ILE A 136 -10.40 -4.82 19.58
C ILE A 136 -11.52 -3.77 19.51
N TRP A 137 -12.79 -4.20 19.62
CA TRP A 137 -13.92 -3.27 19.65
C TRP A 137 -13.91 -2.37 20.88
N LEU A 138 -13.61 -2.91 22.06
CA LEU A 138 -13.50 -2.15 23.30
C LEU A 138 -12.30 -1.23 23.30
N ILE A 139 -11.14 -1.67 22.80
CA ILE A 139 -9.94 -0.84 22.66
C ILE A 139 -10.27 0.34 21.74
N CYS A 140 -10.76 0.09 20.53
CA CYS A 140 -11.05 1.19 19.62
C CYS A 140 -12.21 2.07 20.15
N ARG A 141 -13.23 1.50 20.82
CA ARG A 141 -14.29 2.31 21.47
C ARG A 141 -13.77 3.18 22.61
N ASN A 142 -13.07 2.60 23.58
CA ASN A 142 -12.59 3.31 24.76
C ASN A 142 -11.59 4.39 24.38
N MET A 143 -10.71 4.12 23.42
CA MET A 143 -9.71 5.09 22.97
C MET A 143 -10.32 6.28 22.22
N PHE A 144 -11.46 6.10 21.54
CA PHE A 144 -12.16 7.21 20.86
C PHE A 144 -13.24 7.88 21.70
N GLN A 145 -13.73 7.24 22.77
CA GLN A 145 -14.59 7.86 23.78
C GLN A 145 -13.81 8.70 24.80
N LYS A 146 -12.48 8.52 24.91
CA LYS A 146 -11.65 9.23 25.90
C LYS A 146 -11.25 10.71 25.68
N PRO A 147 -11.67 11.49 24.66
CA PRO A 147 -11.36 12.93 24.67
C PRO A 147 -12.61 13.74 25.04
N ILE A 148 -12.56 14.41 26.21
CA ILE A 148 -13.15 15.71 26.61
C ILE A 148 -13.49 15.73 28.13
N THR A 149 -13.75 14.60 28.79
CA THR A 149 -14.23 14.67 30.20
C THR A 149 -13.15 14.92 31.25
N GLU A 150 -11.89 14.48 31.03
CA GLU A 150 -10.82 14.66 32.03
C GLU A 150 -10.16 16.06 31.91
N ASP A 151 -9.91 16.56 30.70
CA ASP A 151 -9.29 17.90 30.51
C ASP A 151 -10.29 19.06 30.69
N ALA A 152 -11.60 18.85 30.49
CA ALA A 152 -12.61 19.87 30.79
C ALA A 152 -13.05 19.87 32.26
N ALA A 153 -12.84 18.78 33.01
CA ALA A 153 -13.18 18.73 34.44
C ALA A 153 -12.13 19.40 35.33
N GLN A 154 -10.88 19.50 34.87
CA GLN A 154 -9.82 20.14 35.64
C GLN A 154 -9.77 21.66 35.46
N CYS A 155 -10.38 22.19 34.39
CA CYS A 155 -10.46 23.64 34.15
C CYS A 155 -11.73 24.31 34.70
N ASN A 156 -12.73 23.54 35.19
CA ASN A 156 -14.00 24.07 35.68
C ASN A 156 -14.22 23.99 37.20
N MET A 157 -13.36 23.31 37.95
CA MET A 157 -13.53 23.17 39.42
C MET A 157 -12.80 24.24 40.24
N GLN A 158 -11.98 25.09 39.62
CA GLN A 158 -11.19 26.11 40.32
C GLN A 158 -11.82 27.52 40.27
N PHE A 159 -12.90 27.75 39.52
CA PHE A 159 -13.47 29.10 39.31
C PHE A 159 -14.84 29.35 39.97
N GLU A 160 -15.52 28.33 40.51
CA GLU A 160 -16.87 28.50 41.09
C GLU A 160 -16.93 28.64 42.62
N ASN A 161 -15.80 28.53 43.34
CA ASN A 161 -15.81 28.48 44.82
C ASN A 161 -15.41 29.77 45.55
N GLU A 162 -15.13 30.88 44.87
CA GLU A 162 -14.74 32.14 45.53
C GLU A 162 -15.75 33.30 45.43
N GLU A 163 -16.86 33.16 44.68
CA GLU A 163 -17.77 34.30 44.42
C GLU A 163 -19.15 34.22 45.11
N MET A 164 -19.31 33.49 46.22
CA MET A 164 -20.60 33.47 46.94
C MET A 164 -20.53 33.34 48.47
N ALA A 165 -19.49 33.88 49.11
CA ALA A 165 -19.38 33.81 50.58
C ALA A 165 -18.95 35.11 51.26
N LEU A 166 -19.48 36.28 50.88
CA LEU A 166 -19.65 37.39 51.83
C LEU A 166 -20.57 38.51 51.31
N ARG A 167 -21.88 38.39 51.54
CA ARG A 167 -22.77 39.56 51.58
C ARG A 167 -23.53 39.52 52.89
N ASP A 168 -22.94 40.11 53.93
CA ASP A 168 -23.74 40.87 54.90
C ASP A 168 -22.87 41.78 55.81
N LYS A 169 -23.26 43.06 55.77
CA LYS A 169 -23.15 44.13 56.80
C LYS A 169 -21.87 44.97 57.01
N LEU A 170 -22.09 46.26 56.72
CA LEU A 170 -21.73 47.50 57.46
C LEU A 170 -20.27 48.02 57.48
N GLU A 171 -20.14 49.29 57.02
CA GLU A 171 -19.06 50.29 57.15
C GLU A 171 -18.67 50.68 58.61
N PRO A 172 -17.72 51.62 58.88
CA PRO A 172 -16.42 51.99 58.24
C PRO A 172 -15.26 52.20 59.29
N ASP A 173 -14.09 52.65 58.81
CA ASP A 173 -13.06 53.51 59.46
C ASP A 173 -11.60 53.00 59.51
N ASP A 174 -10.71 53.86 58.99
CA ASP A 174 -9.31 54.18 59.32
C ASP A 174 -8.24 53.08 59.52
N ALA A 175 -7.18 53.10 58.68
CA ALA A 175 -5.77 53.28 59.11
C ALA A 175 -4.71 53.00 58.00
N LEU A 176 -4.05 54.07 57.56
CA LEU A 176 -2.61 54.29 57.33
C LEU A 176 -1.60 53.10 57.13
N ILE A 177 -0.80 53.26 56.05
CA ILE A 177 0.67 53.09 55.89
C ILE A 177 1.28 51.66 55.99
N TYR A 178 1.90 51.17 54.91
CA TYR A 178 3.38 51.03 54.75
C TYR A 178 3.78 50.49 53.37
N GLU A 179 4.80 51.12 52.80
CA GLU A 179 5.68 50.69 51.70
C GLU A 179 6.46 49.43 52.08
N GLU A 180 6.75 48.55 51.12
CA GLU A 180 8.09 47.95 50.99
C GLU A 180 8.29 47.36 49.58
N ASP A 181 9.30 47.88 48.90
CA ASP A 181 9.87 47.42 47.64
C ASP A 181 10.34 45.96 47.73
N LEU A 182 10.03 45.15 46.71
CA LEU A 182 10.87 44.02 46.29
C LEU A 182 10.82 43.89 44.77
N ASP A 183 11.99 44.05 44.17
CA ASP A 183 12.32 43.80 42.78
C ASP A 183 11.91 42.37 42.36
N ASP A 184 11.38 42.22 41.15
CA ASP A 184 11.71 41.06 40.32
C ASP A 184 11.54 41.40 38.82
N GLU A 185 12.70 41.57 38.22
CA GLU A 185 12.97 41.79 36.81
C GLU A 185 13.01 40.41 36.13
N ASP A 186 11.86 39.84 35.75
CA ASP A 186 11.83 38.76 34.76
C ASP A 186 10.48 38.70 34.02
N CYS A 187 10.43 39.38 32.87
CA CYS A 187 9.29 39.35 31.95
C CYS A 187 9.77 39.33 30.50
N GLY A 188 10.74 38.46 30.21
CA GLY A 188 11.35 38.36 28.87
C GLY A 188 11.48 36.96 28.28
N GLU A 189 11.44 35.89 29.07
CA GLU A 189 11.79 34.54 28.56
C GLU A 189 10.60 33.71 28.07
N ALA A 190 9.40 33.93 28.60
CA ALA A 190 8.23 33.09 28.28
C ALA A 190 7.67 33.28 26.86
N GLU A 191 7.72 34.49 26.29
CA GLU A 191 7.23 34.75 24.92
C GLU A 191 8.20 34.25 23.84
N PHE A 192 9.51 34.19 24.12
CA PHE A 192 10.51 33.73 23.15
C PHE A 192 10.47 32.21 22.97
N GLU A 193 10.27 31.46 24.07
CA GLU A 193 10.20 29.99 24.06
C GLU A 193 8.97 29.47 23.28
N GLU A 194 7.83 30.17 23.37
CA GLU A 194 6.60 29.80 22.67
C GLU A 194 6.74 29.94 21.13
N THR A 195 7.46 30.98 20.67
CA THR A 195 7.73 31.18 19.23
C THR A 195 8.72 30.18 18.66
N MET A 196 9.68 29.70 19.46
CA MET A 196 10.65 28.69 19.06
C MET A 196 10.00 27.31 18.98
N LYS A 197 9.15 26.94 19.95
CA LYS A 197 8.32 25.72 19.91
C LYS A 197 7.38 25.69 18.71
N LEU A 198 6.70 26.79 18.38
CA LEU A 198 5.84 26.87 17.19
C LEU A 198 6.61 26.76 15.86
N LYS A 199 7.82 27.34 15.77
CA LYS A 199 8.71 27.18 14.61
C LYS A 199 9.22 25.73 14.48
N LEU A 200 9.52 25.09 15.61
CA LEU A 200 9.99 23.71 15.68
C LEU A 200 8.87 22.73 15.31
N LEU A 201 7.65 22.95 15.82
CA LEU A 201 6.44 22.20 15.43
C LEU A 201 6.09 22.38 13.95
N ARG A 202 6.25 23.58 13.38
CA ARG A 202 6.03 23.82 11.94
C ARG A 202 7.09 23.12 11.07
N ARG A 203 8.36 23.11 11.51
CA ARG A 203 9.42 22.33 10.86
C ARG A 203 9.12 20.84 10.93
N ILE A 204 8.75 20.31 12.10
CA ILE A 204 8.34 18.91 12.28
C ILE A 204 7.13 18.57 11.41
N ALA A 205 6.13 19.44 11.32
CA ALA A 205 4.96 19.23 10.46
C ALA A 205 5.33 19.21 8.96
N SER A 206 6.24 20.09 8.52
CA SER A 206 6.74 20.10 7.13
C SER A 206 7.63 18.90 6.80
N LEU A 207 8.39 18.39 7.78
CA LEU A 207 9.15 17.17 7.65
C LEU A 207 8.23 15.96 7.61
N ALA A 208 7.18 15.94 8.43
CA ALA A 208 6.17 14.89 8.44
C ALA A 208 5.37 14.83 7.14
N SER A 209 5.04 15.97 6.52
CA SER A 209 4.35 15.99 5.22
C SER A 209 5.25 15.49 4.07
N ARG A 210 6.52 15.92 4.03
CA ARG A 210 7.51 15.43 3.07
C ARG A 210 7.79 13.93 3.25
N LEU A 211 7.90 13.48 4.50
CA LEU A 211 8.10 12.08 4.82
C LEU A 211 6.88 11.24 4.41
N ARG A 212 5.66 11.74 4.63
CA ARG A 212 4.42 11.08 4.20
C ARG A 212 4.35 10.93 2.67
N GLU A 213 4.71 11.98 1.93
CA GLU A 213 4.75 11.94 0.47
C GLU A 213 5.83 10.98 -0.05
N PHE A 214 7.02 11.01 0.56
CA PHE A 214 8.10 10.08 0.24
C PHE A 214 7.70 8.62 0.52
N ILE A 215 7.10 8.36 1.68
CA ILE A 215 6.58 7.04 2.05
C ILE A 215 5.49 6.59 1.07
N GLY A 216 4.59 7.47 0.65
CA GLY A 216 3.56 7.16 -0.36
C GLY A 216 4.18 6.75 -1.70
N ASN A 217 5.09 7.57 -2.23
CA ASN A 217 5.79 7.31 -3.50
C ASN A 217 6.67 6.05 -3.43
N MET A 218 7.31 5.81 -2.29
CA MET A 218 8.08 4.60 -2.03
C MET A 218 7.16 3.37 -1.97
N ILE A 219 6.03 3.43 -1.27
CA ILE A 219 5.09 2.31 -1.18
C ILE A 219 4.50 1.98 -2.55
N ILE A 220 4.20 2.96 -3.39
CA ILE A 220 3.70 2.71 -4.75
C ILE A 220 4.76 2.06 -5.63
N THR A 221 6.00 2.57 -5.58
CA THR A 221 7.09 2.07 -6.43
C THR A 221 7.58 0.71 -5.97
N THR A 222 7.84 0.56 -4.67
CA THR A 222 8.20 -0.71 -4.03
C THR A 222 7.06 -1.72 -4.12
N GLY A 223 5.82 -1.26 -3.97
CA GLY A 223 4.62 -2.09 -4.08
C GLY A 223 4.49 -2.78 -5.43
N LYS A 224 4.79 -2.08 -6.54
CA LYS A 224 4.84 -2.69 -7.88
C LYS A 224 5.83 -3.86 -7.94
N VAL A 225 7.03 -3.68 -7.39
CA VAL A 225 8.07 -4.71 -7.36
C VAL A 225 7.65 -5.88 -6.47
N VAL A 226 7.17 -5.60 -5.26
CA VAL A 226 6.71 -6.62 -4.30
C VAL A 226 5.58 -7.46 -4.91
N VAL A 227 4.57 -6.82 -5.53
CA VAL A 227 3.48 -7.53 -6.20
C VAL A 227 4.01 -8.42 -7.33
N THR A 228 4.92 -7.92 -8.16
CA THR A 228 5.47 -8.76 -9.25
C THR A 228 6.19 -10.00 -8.71
N ILE A 229 6.96 -9.87 -7.63
CA ILE A 229 7.66 -11.00 -6.99
C ILE A 229 6.66 -12.00 -6.40
N LEU A 230 5.61 -11.52 -5.72
CA LEU A 230 4.56 -12.37 -5.16
C LEU A 230 3.76 -13.11 -6.25
N LEU A 231 3.50 -12.45 -7.38
CA LEU A 231 2.82 -13.05 -8.52
C LEU A 231 3.65 -14.19 -9.14
N GLY A 232 4.96 -13.95 -9.30
CA GLY A 232 5.90 -14.95 -9.81
C GLY A 232 6.01 -16.14 -8.88
N SER A 233 6.19 -15.90 -7.58
CA SER A 233 6.32 -16.98 -6.58
C SER A 233 5.02 -17.79 -6.44
N ALA A 234 3.85 -17.15 -6.42
CA ALA A 234 2.56 -17.83 -6.41
C ALA A 234 2.35 -18.67 -7.68
N GLY A 235 2.73 -18.14 -8.85
CA GLY A 235 2.60 -18.84 -10.11
C GLY A 235 3.46 -20.10 -10.21
N MET A 236 4.68 -20.08 -9.69
CA MET A 236 5.64 -21.19 -9.79
C MET A 236 5.50 -22.24 -8.69
N MET A 237 4.92 -21.92 -7.53
CA MET A 237 4.94 -22.79 -6.36
C MET A 237 4.15 -24.09 -6.55
N VAL A 238 2.95 -23.99 -7.13
CA VAL A 238 2.15 -25.16 -7.53
C VAL A 238 1.69 -24.92 -8.97
N PRO A 239 2.41 -25.46 -9.98
CA PRO A 239 2.06 -25.26 -11.38
C PRO A 239 0.72 -25.92 -11.69
N SER A 240 -0.24 -25.09 -12.10
CA SER A 240 -1.61 -25.48 -12.42
C SER A 240 -2.24 -24.48 -13.37
N LEU A 241 -3.42 -24.80 -13.89
CA LEU A 241 -4.16 -23.87 -14.75
C LEU A 241 -4.56 -22.58 -14.02
N THR A 242 -4.88 -22.65 -12.72
CA THR A 242 -5.19 -21.45 -11.91
C THR A 242 -3.93 -20.63 -11.66
N SER A 243 -2.84 -21.29 -11.30
CA SER A 243 -1.55 -20.64 -11.03
C SER A 243 -0.92 -20.05 -12.29
N ALA A 244 -1.27 -20.57 -13.47
CA ALA A 244 -0.82 -20.07 -14.77
C ALA A 244 -1.17 -18.59 -14.96
N VAL A 245 -2.33 -18.16 -14.47
CA VAL A 245 -2.77 -16.76 -14.55
C VAL A 245 -1.78 -15.84 -13.84
N TYR A 246 -1.35 -16.18 -12.61
CA TYR A 246 -0.32 -15.40 -11.90
C TYR A 246 1.01 -15.43 -12.64
N PHE A 247 1.42 -16.61 -13.12
CA PHE A 247 2.69 -16.80 -13.79
C PHE A 247 2.80 -16.02 -15.11
N PHE A 248 1.77 -16.03 -15.96
CA PHE A 248 1.77 -15.29 -17.23
C PHE A 248 1.66 -13.78 -17.04
N VAL A 249 0.88 -13.34 -16.05
CA VAL A 249 0.86 -11.91 -15.71
C VAL A 249 2.23 -11.48 -15.20
N PHE A 250 2.89 -12.28 -14.37
CA PHE A 250 4.28 -12.04 -13.95
C PHE A 250 5.24 -11.93 -15.14
N LEU A 251 5.23 -12.92 -16.05
CA LEU A 251 6.07 -12.89 -17.25
C LEU A 251 5.79 -11.66 -18.12
N GLY A 252 4.52 -11.28 -18.27
CA GLY A 252 4.11 -10.07 -18.99
C GLY A 252 4.64 -8.80 -18.35
N LEU A 253 4.50 -8.65 -17.03
CA LEU A 253 4.99 -7.50 -16.27
C LEU A 253 6.52 -7.38 -16.34
N CYS A 254 7.26 -8.48 -16.17
CA CYS A 254 8.72 -8.50 -16.29
C CYS A 254 9.20 -8.17 -17.70
N THR A 255 8.54 -8.72 -18.72
CA THR A 255 8.88 -8.45 -20.13
C THR A 255 8.58 -6.99 -20.49
N TRP A 256 7.45 -6.45 -20.04
CA TRP A 256 7.11 -5.03 -20.24
C TRP A 256 8.12 -4.09 -19.58
N TRP A 257 8.50 -4.40 -18.33
CA TRP A 257 9.53 -3.67 -17.61
C TRP A 257 10.90 -3.74 -18.31
N SER A 258 11.23 -4.88 -18.89
CA SER A 258 12.44 -5.08 -19.69
C SER A 258 12.43 -4.22 -20.96
N CYS A 259 11.28 -4.03 -21.60
CA CYS A 259 11.09 -3.18 -22.77
C CYS A 259 11.25 -1.67 -22.51
N CYS A 260 11.57 -1.25 -21.27
CA CYS A 260 11.72 0.16 -20.87
C CYS A 260 10.47 1.01 -21.16
N GLN A 261 9.28 0.41 -21.13
CA GLN A 261 8.01 1.11 -21.31
C GLN A 261 7.39 1.41 -19.95
N ALA A 262 6.86 2.62 -19.78
CA ALA A 262 6.11 2.97 -18.58
C ALA A 262 4.72 2.30 -18.62
N PHE A 263 4.23 1.87 -17.46
CA PHE A 263 2.83 1.46 -17.34
C PHE A 263 1.96 2.69 -17.15
N ASP A 264 0.86 2.76 -17.88
CA ASP A 264 -0.24 3.65 -17.50
C ASP A 264 -0.73 3.21 -16.09
N PRO A 265 -0.74 4.12 -15.09
CA PRO A 265 -1.22 3.83 -13.75
C PRO A 265 -2.61 3.17 -13.74
N LEU A 266 -3.51 3.55 -14.65
CA LEU A 266 -4.86 3.00 -14.72
C LEU A 266 -4.86 1.52 -15.11
N ILE A 267 -4.05 1.13 -16.10
CA ILE A 267 -3.94 -0.26 -16.55
C ILE A 267 -3.35 -1.13 -15.45
N PHE A 268 -2.32 -0.63 -14.76
CA PHE A 268 -1.71 -1.34 -13.65
C PHE A 268 -2.69 -1.51 -12.48
N SER A 269 -3.44 -0.46 -12.12
CA SER A 269 -4.47 -0.54 -11.07
C SER A 269 -5.60 -1.49 -11.44
N CYS A 270 -6.03 -1.50 -12.71
CA CYS A 270 -7.03 -2.43 -13.22
C CYS A 270 -6.53 -3.89 -13.15
N LEU A 271 -5.29 -4.13 -13.55
CA LEU A 271 -4.64 -5.44 -13.44
C LEU A 271 -4.56 -5.90 -11.98
N CYS A 272 -4.13 -5.03 -11.07
CA CYS A 272 -4.10 -5.33 -9.63
C CYS A 272 -5.49 -5.69 -9.09
N LEU A 273 -6.55 -4.97 -9.49
CA LEU A 273 -7.93 -5.27 -9.12
C LEU A 273 -8.35 -6.65 -9.61
N PHE A 274 -8.11 -6.98 -10.89
CA PHE A 274 -8.42 -8.30 -11.44
C PHE A 274 -7.67 -9.41 -10.70
N MET A 275 -6.38 -9.21 -10.42
CA MET A 275 -5.58 -10.18 -9.67
C MET A 275 -6.02 -10.33 -8.22
N ALA A 276 -6.53 -9.26 -7.58
CA ALA A 276 -7.09 -9.31 -6.22
C ALA A 276 -8.39 -10.12 -6.19
N ILE A 277 -9.31 -9.88 -7.13
CA ILE A 277 -10.56 -10.65 -7.24
C ILE A 277 -10.26 -12.12 -7.55
N PHE A 278 -9.33 -12.37 -8.49
CA PHE A 278 -8.93 -13.72 -8.87
C PHE A 278 -8.27 -14.47 -7.71
N SER A 279 -7.36 -13.83 -6.95
CA SER A 279 -6.74 -14.45 -5.76
C SER A 279 -7.70 -14.67 -4.61
N ALA A 280 -8.66 -13.76 -4.36
CA ALA A 280 -9.74 -14.00 -3.41
C ALA A 280 -10.59 -15.21 -3.80
N GLY A 281 -11.00 -15.30 -5.07
CA GLY A 281 -11.76 -16.44 -5.60
C GLY A 281 -10.98 -17.75 -5.51
N HIS A 282 -9.67 -17.72 -5.79
CA HIS A 282 -8.80 -18.89 -5.66
C HIS A 282 -8.66 -19.35 -4.21
N LEU A 283 -8.46 -18.43 -3.25
CA LEU A 283 -8.44 -18.75 -1.81
C LEU A 283 -9.76 -19.36 -1.34
N ILE A 284 -10.89 -18.80 -1.78
CA ILE A 284 -12.23 -19.34 -1.53
C ILE A 284 -12.35 -20.75 -2.10
N GLY A 285 -11.95 -20.98 -3.35
CA GLY A 285 -11.97 -22.29 -3.99
C GLY A 285 -11.11 -23.33 -3.26
N LEU A 286 -9.89 -22.96 -2.86
CA LEU A 286 -8.98 -23.83 -2.10
C LEU A 286 -9.57 -24.19 -0.72
N TYR A 287 -10.21 -23.24 -0.05
CA TYR A 287 -10.86 -23.48 1.24
C TYR A 287 -12.10 -24.36 1.09
N LEU A 288 -12.98 -24.06 0.12
CA LEU A 288 -14.17 -24.85 -0.16
C LEU A 288 -13.81 -26.30 -0.50
N TYR A 289 -12.72 -26.54 -1.22
CA TYR A 289 -12.25 -27.90 -1.50
C TYR A 289 -11.76 -28.69 -0.28
N GLN A 290 -11.49 -28.03 0.86
CA GLN A 290 -11.22 -28.74 2.11
C GLN A 290 -12.50 -29.30 2.74
N LEU A 291 -13.68 -28.86 2.30
CA LEU A 291 -14.95 -29.43 2.72
C LEU A 291 -15.16 -30.79 2.04
N GLN A 292 -15.63 -31.76 2.81
CA GLN A 292 -15.83 -33.13 2.35
C GLN A 292 -16.71 -33.25 1.09
N PHE A 293 -17.75 -32.43 0.98
CA PHE A 293 -18.65 -32.42 -0.17
C PHE A 293 -17.91 -32.26 -1.50
N PHE A 294 -16.98 -31.30 -1.58
CA PHE A 294 -16.25 -31.04 -2.82
C PHE A 294 -15.23 -32.14 -3.12
N GLN A 295 -14.65 -32.79 -2.11
CA GLN A 295 -13.76 -33.94 -2.28
C GLN A 295 -14.51 -35.22 -2.71
N GLU A 296 -15.79 -35.35 -2.34
CA GLU A 296 -16.65 -36.46 -2.78
C GLU A 296 -17.10 -36.27 -4.24
N VAL A 297 -17.36 -35.03 -4.65
CA VAL A 297 -17.71 -34.70 -6.05
C VAL A 297 -16.47 -34.77 -6.97
N ILE A 298 -15.32 -34.25 -6.53
CA ILE A 298 -14.06 -34.25 -7.28
C ILE A 298 -12.97 -34.88 -6.39
N PRO A 299 -12.65 -36.17 -6.58
CA PRO A 299 -11.61 -36.82 -5.79
C PRO A 299 -10.22 -36.19 -5.99
N PRO A 300 -9.35 -36.15 -4.96
CA PRO A 300 -8.01 -35.55 -5.06
C PRO A 300 -7.09 -36.15 -6.14
N LYS A 301 -7.34 -37.39 -6.55
CA LYS A 301 -6.57 -38.09 -7.59
C LYS A 301 -7.20 -37.94 -8.99
N ASP A 302 -8.25 -37.15 -9.13
CA ASP A 302 -8.90 -36.91 -10.41
C ASP A 302 -8.09 -35.96 -11.31
N PHE A 303 -8.39 -35.96 -12.61
CA PHE A 303 -7.79 -35.07 -13.59
C PHE A 303 -8.05 -33.60 -13.24
N TYR A 304 -9.30 -33.24 -12.92
CA TYR A 304 -9.69 -31.86 -12.64
C TYR A 304 -8.97 -31.29 -11.41
N ALA A 305 -8.83 -32.08 -10.34
CA ALA A 305 -8.10 -31.66 -9.13
C ALA A 305 -6.63 -31.33 -9.45
N ARG A 306 -5.96 -32.16 -10.27
CA ARG A 306 -4.57 -31.91 -10.69
C ARG A 306 -4.43 -30.77 -11.68
N LEU A 307 -5.34 -30.64 -12.65
CA LEU A 307 -5.30 -29.58 -13.67
C LEU A 307 -5.47 -28.19 -13.04
N PHE A 308 -6.44 -28.03 -12.14
CA PHE A 308 -6.66 -26.76 -11.44
C PHE A 308 -5.75 -26.59 -10.21
N GLY A 309 -4.93 -27.59 -9.86
CA GLY A 309 -3.99 -27.50 -8.74
C GLY A 309 -4.66 -27.45 -7.38
N VAL A 310 -5.86 -28.01 -7.26
CA VAL A 310 -6.65 -27.99 -6.03
C VAL A 310 -6.21 -29.17 -5.17
N THR A 311 -5.42 -28.89 -4.13
CA THR A 311 -4.85 -29.92 -3.25
C THR A 311 -5.66 -30.10 -1.97
N SER A 312 -6.02 -31.34 -1.64
CA SER A 312 -6.64 -31.69 -0.37
C SER A 312 -5.57 -31.76 0.73
N LEU A 313 -5.57 -30.77 1.63
CA LEU A 313 -4.66 -30.73 2.79
C LEU A 313 -5.13 -31.65 3.91
N THR A 314 -6.45 -31.77 4.05
CA THR A 314 -7.13 -32.62 5.03
C THR A 314 -7.81 -33.80 4.35
N GLN A 315 -7.74 -34.97 4.99
CA GLN A 315 -8.51 -36.15 4.64
C GLN A 315 -9.66 -36.30 5.64
N THR A 316 -10.84 -36.66 5.13
CA THR A 316 -12.06 -36.86 5.95
C THR A 316 -12.42 -38.34 5.97
N ASN A 317 -12.76 -38.88 7.15
CA ASN A 317 -13.16 -40.28 7.31
C ASN A 317 -14.49 -40.36 8.07
N CYS A 318 -15.31 -41.36 7.73
CA CYS A 318 -16.56 -41.69 8.40
C CYS A 318 -16.36 -42.36 9.78
N SER A 319 -15.19 -42.94 10.04
CA SER A 319 -14.94 -43.68 11.29
C SER A 319 -14.49 -42.81 12.47
N SER A 320 -13.95 -41.62 12.19
CA SER A 320 -13.42 -40.69 13.20
C SER A 320 -13.67 -39.26 12.74
N THR A 321 -14.92 -38.83 12.84
CA THR A 321 -15.38 -37.59 12.21
C THR A 321 -14.69 -36.36 12.81
N TRP A 322 -14.49 -36.37 14.14
CA TRP A 322 -13.88 -35.30 14.93
C TRP A 322 -12.39 -35.06 14.67
N MET A 323 -11.72 -35.95 13.92
CA MET A 323 -10.28 -35.91 13.69
C MET A 323 -9.96 -35.37 12.28
N ILE A 324 -9.22 -34.25 12.20
CA ILE A 324 -8.58 -33.87 10.93
C ILE A 324 -7.37 -34.77 10.74
N ILE A 325 -7.42 -35.59 9.70
CA ILE A 325 -6.27 -36.38 9.27
C ILE A 325 -5.51 -35.53 8.26
N LYS A 326 -4.28 -35.12 8.59
CA LYS A 326 -3.42 -34.39 7.65
C LYS A 326 -2.93 -35.36 6.57
N ASN A 327 -2.98 -34.95 5.31
CA ASN A 327 -2.39 -35.74 4.25
C ASN A 327 -0.85 -35.69 4.33
N GLN A 328 -0.23 -36.82 4.70
CA GLN A 328 1.22 -36.95 4.90
C GLN A 328 2.01 -37.06 3.58
N GLU A 329 1.33 -37.28 2.45
CA GLU A 329 1.95 -37.41 1.13
C GLU A 329 2.29 -36.06 0.48
N LEU A 330 1.97 -34.91 1.11
CA LEU A 330 2.20 -33.59 0.55
C LEU A 330 3.56 -33.01 0.96
N HIS A 331 4.26 -32.46 -0.03
CA HIS A 331 5.42 -31.62 0.19
C HIS A 331 5.08 -30.26 0.80
N TRP A 332 6.08 -29.60 1.39
CA TRP A 332 5.94 -28.32 2.10
C TRP A 332 5.32 -27.19 1.25
N TYR A 333 5.60 -27.16 -0.06
CA TYR A 333 5.15 -26.10 -0.96
C TYR A 333 3.63 -26.11 -1.18
N HIS A 334 2.97 -27.27 -1.05
CA HIS A 334 1.51 -27.34 -1.08
C HIS A 334 0.88 -26.68 0.16
N HIS A 335 1.52 -26.77 1.32
CA HIS A 335 1.06 -26.10 2.54
C HIS A 335 1.36 -24.60 2.54
N ALA A 336 2.47 -24.19 1.92
CA ALA A 336 2.83 -22.79 1.79
C ALA A 336 1.93 -22.04 0.79
N ASN A 337 1.30 -22.73 -0.17
CA ASN A 337 0.57 -22.10 -1.28
C ASN A 337 -0.60 -21.21 -0.84
N PRO A 338 -1.54 -21.67 0.01
CA PRO A 338 -2.60 -20.81 0.51
C PRO A 338 -2.08 -19.59 1.29
N ILE A 339 -0.97 -19.75 2.03
CA ILE A 339 -0.37 -18.66 2.82
C ILE A 339 0.22 -17.60 1.87
N LEU A 340 0.94 -18.03 0.83
CA LEU A 340 1.50 -17.13 -0.17
C LEU A 340 0.41 -16.38 -0.94
N LEU A 341 -0.66 -17.07 -1.33
CA LEU A 341 -1.83 -16.45 -1.97
C LEU A 341 -2.53 -15.45 -1.04
N LEU A 342 -2.61 -15.73 0.26
CA LEU A 342 -3.17 -14.80 1.25
C LEU A 342 -2.31 -13.53 1.38
N VAL A 343 -0.99 -13.67 1.49
CA VAL A 343 -0.06 -12.53 1.54
C VAL A 343 -0.14 -11.71 0.25
N MET A 344 -0.21 -12.37 -0.91
CA MET A 344 -0.40 -11.72 -2.20
C MET A 344 -1.74 -10.97 -2.28
N TYR A 345 -2.83 -11.58 -1.82
CA TYR A 345 -4.13 -10.91 -1.76
C TYR A 345 -4.09 -9.68 -0.85
N TYR A 346 -3.50 -9.80 0.34
CA TYR A 346 -3.38 -8.70 1.30
C TYR A 346 -2.56 -7.54 0.74
N THR A 347 -1.43 -7.82 0.09
CA THR A 347 -0.58 -6.78 -0.54
C THR A 347 -1.28 -6.10 -1.73
N LEU A 348 -2.02 -6.86 -2.55
CA LEU A 348 -2.83 -6.28 -3.62
C LEU A 348 -3.95 -5.39 -3.06
N ALA A 349 -4.67 -5.87 -2.03
CA ALA A 349 -5.76 -5.12 -1.42
C ALA A 349 -5.28 -3.86 -0.70
N THR A 350 -4.11 -3.89 -0.04
CA THR A 350 -3.51 -2.70 0.57
C THR A 350 -3.08 -1.70 -0.49
N LEU A 351 -2.48 -2.15 -1.60
CA LEU A 351 -2.15 -1.26 -2.72
C LEU A 351 -3.40 -0.64 -3.34
N ILE A 352 -4.42 -1.44 -3.68
CA ILE A 352 -5.69 -0.93 -4.24
C ILE A 352 -6.29 0.11 -3.31
N ARG A 353 -6.31 -0.15 -2.00
CA ARG A 353 -6.81 0.80 -1.02
C ARG A 353 -5.99 2.09 -1.00
N LEU A 354 -4.66 2.01 -1.02
CA LEU A 354 -3.78 3.18 -1.08
C LEU A 354 -4.04 4.02 -2.34
N TRP A 355 -4.16 3.37 -3.49
CA TRP A 355 -4.51 4.02 -4.77
C TRP A 355 -5.89 4.69 -4.72
N LEU A 356 -6.86 4.11 -4.00
CA LEU A 356 -8.22 4.66 -3.87
C LEU A 356 -8.30 5.78 -2.80
N GLN A 357 -7.34 5.83 -1.89
CA GLN A 357 -7.29 6.75 -0.75
C GLN A 357 -6.40 7.96 -0.97
N GLU A 358 -5.66 8.07 -2.07
CA GLU A 358 -5.00 9.33 -2.42
C GLU A 358 -6.08 10.38 -2.73
N PRO A 359 -6.33 11.38 -1.87
CA PRO A 359 -7.05 12.54 -2.32
C PRO A 359 -6.13 13.21 -3.34
N VAL A 360 -6.64 13.43 -4.54
CA VAL A 360 -6.21 14.58 -5.34
C VAL A 360 -6.22 15.75 -4.37
N GLN A 361 -5.04 16.27 -4.02
CA GLN A 361 -4.94 17.52 -3.27
C GLN A 361 -5.67 18.57 -4.11
N THR A 362 -6.94 18.80 -3.79
CA THR A 362 -7.55 20.09 -4.07
C THR A 362 -6.69 21.08 -3.29
N PRO A 363 -5.98 22.01 -3.94
CA PRO A 363 -5.29 23.05 -3.21
C PRO A 363 -6.33 23.67 -2.28
N GLU A 364 -6.00 23.70 -0.99
CA GLU A 364 -6.82 24.33 0.03
C GLU A 364 -7.22 25.73 -0.48
N GLU A 365 -8.52 26.02 -0.47
CA GLU A 365 -9.00 27.39 -0.55
C GLU A 365 -8.47 28.12 0.70
N GLU A 366 -7.24 28.60 0.62
CA GLU A 366 -6.75 29.64 1.51
C GLU A 366 -7.68 30.83 1.34
N LYS A 367 -8.34 31.20 2.44
CA LYS A 367 -9.11 32.42 2.62
C LYS A 367 -8.40 33.57 1.91
N SER A 368 -9.05 34.13 0.90
CA SER A 368 -8.66 35.37 0.24
C SER A 368 -8.65 36.52 1.26
N VAL A 369 -7.51 36.76 1.89
CA VAL A 369 -7.13 38.09 2.34
C VAL A 369 -6.44 38.74 1.16
N SER A 370 -7.16 39.61 0.48
CA SER A 370 -6.70 40.38 -0.67
C SER A 370 -5.49 41.26 -0.30
N ARG A 371 -4.32 40.90 -0.84
CA ARG A 371 -3.25 41.85 -1.19
C ARG A 371 -2.72 41.44 -2.56
N GLU A 372 -3.27 42.10 -3.57
CA GLU A 372 -2.71 42.09 -4.92
C GLU A 372 -1.46 42.97 -4.91
N ASP A 373 -0.33 42.39 -5.29
CA ASP A 373 0.74 43.12 -5.97
C ASP A 373 1.35 42.15 -6.99
N ASP A 374 1.15 42.50 -8.25
CA ASP A 374 1.53 41.77 -9.45
C ASP A 374 3.04 41.57 -9.58
N LYS A 375 3.46 40.35 -9.95
CA LYS A 375 4.64 40.12 -10.77
C LYS A 375 4.52 38.81 -11.55
N GLU A 376 4.45 38.96 -12.86
CA GLU A 376 4.43 37.91 -13.88
C GLU A 376 5.61 36.94 -13.75
N ILE A 377 5.33 35.64 -13.61
CA ILE A 377 6.31 34.56 -13.84
C ILE A 377 5.66 33.46 -14.68
N ALA A 378 6.35 33.10 -15.77
CA ALA A 378 5.91 32.26 -16.88
C ALA A 378 5.38 30.87 -16.51
N CYS A 379 4.24 30.48 -17.10
CA CYS A 379 3.71 29.12 -17.05
C CYS A 379 4.54 28.15 -17.90
N SER A 380 5.12 27.14 -17.27
CA SER A 380 5.51 25.87 -17.92
C SER A 380 4.26 24.97 -18.05
N PRO A 381 4.07 24.23 -19.18
CA PRO A 381 2.90 23.40 -19.38
C PRO A 381 2.96 22.14 -18.50
N VAL A 382 2.17 22.12 -17.43
CA VAL A 382 1.90 20.91 -16.64
C VAL A 382 1.13 19.90 -17.52
N PRO A 383 1.49 18.61 -17.57
CA PRO A 383 0.83 17.64 -18.44
C PRO A 383 -0.66 17.49 -18.07
N MET A 384 -1.53 17.64 -19.07
CA MET A 384 -2.98 17.50 -18.95
C MET A 384 -3.37 16.02 -18.73
N THR A 385 -3.76 15.67 -17.51
CA THR A 385 -4.25 14.32 -17.17
C THR A 385 -5.70 14.10 -17.65
N ALA A 386 -6.07 12.85 -17.89
CA ALA A 386 -7.41 12.48 -18.36
C ALA A 386 -8.54 12.88 -17.38
N GLU A 387 -8.25 12.88 -16.08
CA GLU A 387 -9.18 13.32 -15.05
C GLU A 387 -9.37 14.84 -15.06
N ARG A 388 -8.33 15.62 -15.37
CA ARG A 388 -8.44 17.08 -15.54
C ARG A 388 -9.26 17.44 -16.77
N ARG A 389 -9.18 16.66 -17.85
CA ARG A 389 -10.09 16.79 -19.00
C ARG A 389 -11.53 16.49 -18.62
N ARG A 390 -11.74 15.46 -17.80
CA ARG A 390 -13.08 15.05 -17.35
C ARG A 390 -13.69 16.09 -16.41
N SER A 391 -12.90 16.64 -15.48
CA SER A 391 -13.36 17.68 -14.56
C SER A 391 -13.64 19.00 -15.27
N LEU A 392 -12.81 19.39 -16.25
CA LEU A 392 -13.07 20.55 -17.10
C LEU A 392 -14.32 20.35 -17.98
N TRP A 393 -14.53 19.15 -18.51
CA TRP A 393 -15.75 18.80 -19.26
C TRP A 393 -17.00 18.91 -18.37
N TYR A 394 -16.96 18.37 -17.15
CA TYR A 394 -18.05 18.51 -16.18
C TYR A 394 -18.28 19.96 -15.74
N ALA A 395 -17.22 20.74 -15.51
CA ALA A 395 -17.30 22.15 -15.13
C ALA A 395 -17.85 23.03 -16.27
N SER A 396 -17.58 22.66 -17.53
CA SER A 396 -18.10 23.38 -18.70
C SER A 396 -19.55 23.05 -19.06
N HIS A 397 -20.13 22.00 -18.48
CA HIS A 397 -21.45 21.49 -18.87
C HIS A 397 -22.51 21.55 -17.77
N TYR A 398 -22.15 21.96 -16.55
CA TYR A 398 -23.10 22.23 -15.48
C TYR A 398 -22.84 23.61 -14.89
N THR A 399 -23.82 24.51 -15.02
CA THR A 399 -23.80 25.84 -14.43
C THR A 399 -23.97 25.77 -12.91
N THR A 400 -23.31 26.69 -12.20
CA THR A 400 -23.22 26.78 -10.73
C THR A 400 -24.56 26.78 -9.98
N ASP A 401 -25.66 27.10 -10.64
CA ASP A 401 -26.99 27.17 -10.02
C ASP A 401 -27.62 25.80 -9.70
N GLU A 402 -27.27 24.71 -10.41
CA GLU A 402 -27.86 23.39 -10.10
C GLU A 402 -27.18 22.67 -8.93
N ARG A 403 -25.99 23.13 -8.53
CA ARG A 403 -25.26 22.57 -7.38
C ARG A 403 -25.90 22.93 -6.04
N LYS A 404 -26.65 24.04 -5.99
CA LYS A 404 -27.28 24.58 -4.77
C LYS A 404 -28.64 23.93 -4.46
N LEU A 405 -29.27 23.29 -5.44
CA LEU A 405 -30.56 22.62 -5.26
C LEU A 405 -30.43 21.17 -4.76
N LEU A 406 -29.31 20.49 -5.05
CA LEU A 406 -29.06 19.12 -4.58
C LEU A 406 -28.46 19.06 -3.16
N SER A 407 -27.92 20.17 -2.65
CA SER A 407 -27.44 20.28 -1.26
C SER A 407 -28.54 20.65 -0.26
N MET A 408 -29.76 20.93 -0.73
CA MET A 408 -30.86 21.47 0.11
C MET A 408 -31.90 20.41 0.53
N THR A 409 -31.78 19.15 0.12
CA THR A 409 -32.73 18.08 0.48
C THR A 409 -32.17 17.02 1.43
N GLN A 410 -31.00 17.24 2.04
CA GLN A 410 -30.42 16.29 2.98
C GLN A 410 -29.68 17.03 4.09
N ASP A 411 -30.44 17.67 4.98
CA ASP A 411 -30.17 17.75 6.42
C ASP A 411 -31.25 18.61 7.10
N GLU A 412 -32.16 17.95 7.82
CA GLU A 412 -33.06 18.60 8.78
C GLU A 412 -32.32 18.85 10.10
N TYR A 413 -32.69 19.96 10.76
CA TYR A 413 -32.64 20.25 12.20
C TYR A 413 -31.47 21.07 12.79
N LYS A 414 -31.52 22.42 12.67
CA LYS A 414 -31.73 23.40 13.78
C LYS A 414 -31.70 24.88 13.29
N PRO A 415 -32.29 25.83 14.05
CA PRO A 415 -32.91 27.03 13.47
C PRO A 415 -32.19 28.38 13.69
N SER A 416 -32.48 29.29 12.75
CA SER A 416 -32.68 30.75 12.84
C SER A 416 -31.53 31.68 13.28
N ASP A 417 -30.99 32.40 12.28
CA ASP A 417 -30.73 33.83 12.42
C ASP A 417 -31.57 34.62 11.40
N VAL A 418 -32.13 35.71 11.90
CA VAL A 418 -33.24 36.50 11.37
C VAL A 418 -32.73 37.45 10.28
N LEU A 419 -33.24 37.30 9.05
CA LEU A 419 -33.04 38.26 7.96
C LEU A 419 -34.23 39.24 7.92
N LEU A 420 -33.96 40.50 8.28
CA LEU A 420 -34.88 41.62 8.11
C LEU A 420 -34.84 42.09 6.64
N VAL A 421 -35.92 41.80 5.90
CA VAL A 421 -36.17 42.36 4.57
C VAL A 421 -37.04 43.60 4.72
N THR A 422 -36.54 44.76 4.31
CA THR A 422 -37.38 45.94 4.07
C THR A 422 -37.92 45.91 2.64
N VAL A 423 -39.21 46.21 2.55
CA VAL A 423 -40.03 46.17 1.33
C VAL A 423 -40.01 47.54 0.67
N ASN A 424 -39.33 47.67 -0.48
CA ASN A 424 -39.80 48.38 -1.69
C ASN A 424 -38.65 48.95 -2.53
N GLY A 425 -38.65 48.59 -3.82
CA GLY A 425 -38.35 49.53 -4.91
C GLY A 425 -36.97 49.44 -5.56
N ASN A 426 -36.97 49.03 -6.83
CA ASN A 426 -35.88 48.94 -7.82
C ASN A 426 -34.89 50.16 -7.94
N PRO A 427 -33.78 50.01 -8.70
CA PRO A 427 -32.46 50.54 -8.39
C PRO A 427 -32.14 51.89 -9.05
N ALA A 428 -31.11 52.58 -8.54
CA ALA A 428 -30.46 53.67 -9.26
C ALA A 428 -28.94 53.64 -9.03
N ASP A 429 -28.21 53.42 -10.12
CA ASP A 429 -26.81 53.80 -10.34
C ASP A 429 -26.56 55.26 -9.96
N TYR A 430 -25.35 55.60 -9.53
CA TYR A 430 -24.61 56.77 -10.04
C TYR A 430 -23.11 56.66 -9.75
N HIS A 431 -22.33 56.62 -10.83
CA HIS A 431 -20.91 56.96 -10.88
C HIS A 431 -20.66 58.43 -10.47
N THR A 432 -19.36 58.79 -10.36
CA THR A 432 -18.73 60.12 -10.15
C THR A 432 -18.52 60.43 -8.66
N ILE A 433 -17.29 60.66 -8.16
CA ILE A 433 -16.47 61.87 -8.36
C ILE A 433 -15.01 61.60 -7.95
N HIS A 434 -14.07 61.92 -8.84
CA HIS A 434 -12.63 62.14 -8.55
C HIS A 434 -12.41 63.47 -7.80
N PRO A 435 -11.31 63.60 -7.05
CA PRO A 435 -10.55 64.85 -7.09
C PRO A 435 -9.09 64.66 -7.49
N THR A 436 -8.59 65.74 -8.06
CA THR A 436 -7.35 66.01 -8.80
C THR A 436 -6.08 66.16 -7.94
N LEU A 437 -4.94 65.70 -8.49
CA LEU A 437 -3.58 66.13 -8.12
C LEU A 437 -3.27 67.52 -8.71
N PRO A 438 -2.34 68.27 -8.08
CA PRO A 438 -1.28 68.91 -8.88
C PRO A 438 0.14 68.68 -8.34
N LEU A 439 1.04 68.72 -9.30
CA LEU A 439 2.49 68.55 -9.31
C LEU A 439 3.26 69.65 -8.54
N GLU A 440 4.29 69.29 -7.77
CA GLU A 440 5.39 70.21 -7.42
C GLU A 440 6.75 69.46 -7.41
N ASN A 441 7.75 70.07 -8.06
CA ASN A 441 9.12 69.60 -8.21
C ASN A 441 10.00 70.05 -7.03
N GLY A 442 10.93 69.21 -6.55
CA GLY A 442 12.08 69.66 -5.75
C GLY A 442 12.82 68.53 -4.99
N PRO A 443 14.15 68.61 -4.77
CA PRO A 443 15.03 67.44 -4.88
C PRO A 443 15.69 66.94 -3.56
N ALA A 444 16.34 65.79 -3.71
CA ALA A 444 17.54 65.31 -3.00
C ALA A 444 17.41 64.79 -1.56
N LYS A 445 17.72 63.49 -1.40
CA LYS A 445 18.73 62.90 -0.49
C LYS A 445 18.71 61.38 -0.73
N ALA A 446 19.69 60.80 -1.42
CA ALA A 446 21.03 60.43 -0.95
C ALA A 446 20.99 59.24 0.04
N ASP A 447 21.35 58.08 -0.53
CA ASP A 447 22.15 56.97 -0.02
C ASP A 447 21.79 56.30 1.33
N MET A 448 21.64 54.97 1.31
CA MET A 448 22.68 54.11 1.88
C MET A 448 22.48 52.63 1.49
N TYR A 449 23.56 52.01 1.01
CA TYR A 449 23.74 50.58 0.83
C TYR A 449 23.48 49.80 2.14
N SER A 450 22.83 48.64 2.06
CA SER A 450 22.78 47.66 3.15
C SER A 450 23.97 46.70 3.05
N THR A 451 24.91 46.84 3.98
CA THR A 451 26.03 45.90 4.19
C THR A 451 25.53 44.71 5.02
N PRO A 452 25.89 43.45 4.70
CA PRO A 452 25.56 42.31 5.55
C PRO A 452 26.44 42.32 6.81
N GLN A 453 25.83 42.22 7.99
CA GLN A 453 26.54 42.04 9.24
C GLN A 453 27.08 40.60 9.32
N TYR A 454 28.40 40.46 9.31
CA TYR A 454 29.10 39.24 9.71
C TYR A 454 29.42 39.37 11.20
N LYS A 455 28.82 38.51 12.04
CA LYS A 455 29.14 38.44 13.46
C LYS A 455 30.32 37.48 13.62
N TRP A 456 31.49 38.01 13.96
CA TRP A 456 32.64 37.24 14.45
C TRP A 456 32.59 37.27 15.98
N GLU A 457 32.62 36.11 16.63
CA GLU A 457 32.82 36.01 18.08
C GLU A 457 34.22 35.43 18.37
N PRO A 458 34.90 35.90 19.44
CA PRO A 458 36.25 35.45 19.78
C PRO A 458 36.21 34.19 20.64
N SER A 459 37.14 33.28 20.37
CA SER A 459 37.46 32.12 21.20
C SER A 459 37.99 32.54 22.57
N ASN A 460 37.44 31.99 23.65
CA ASN A 460 38.22 31.67 24.85
C ASN A 460 37.57 30.58 25.70
N ASP A 461 38.48 29.83 26.33
CA ASP A 461 38.37 28.55 27.02
C ASP A 461 37.36 28.41 28.16
N MET A 462 36.89 27.16 28.28
CA MET A 462 36.67 26.37 29.50
C MET A 462 35.35 26.54 30.28
N SER A 463 34.44 25.57 30.07
CA SER A 463 33.75 24.89 31.16
C SER A 463 33.30 23.49 30.71
N GLU A 464 33.92 22.47 31.29
CA GLU A 464 33.56 21.06 31.21
C GLU A 464 32.10 20.85 31.65
N LYS A 465 31.23 20.34 30.76
CA LYS A 465 30.04 19.47 31.02
C LYS A 465 29.06 19.40 29.84
N GLU A 466 29.50 18.98 28.66
CA GLU A 466 28.61 18.51 27.58
C GLU A 466 29.38 17.42 26.82
N GLU A 467 29.42 16.19 27.33
CA GLU A 467 30.03 15.04 26.63
C GLU A 467 29.07 13.84 26.50
N GLU A 468 27.81 13.96 26.93
CA GLU A 468 26.84 12.84 26.83
C GLU A 468 25.75 13.03 25.76
N GLU A 469 25.56 14.23 25.19
CA GLU A 469 24.57 14.46 24.10
C GLU A 469 25.20 14.51 22.69
N GLU A 470 26.51 14.78 22.55
CA GLU A 470 27.18 14.78 21.23
C GLU A 470 27.50 13.36 20.72
N GLU A 471 27.66 12.37 21.60
CA GLU A 471 27.90 10.98 21.17
C GLU A 471 26.65 10.33 20.54
N GLU A 472 25.43 10.70 20.96
CA GLU A 472 24.20 10.19 20.36
C GLU A 472 23.91 10.82 18.97
N GLU A 473 24.21 12.11 18.78
CA GLU A 473 24.09 12.76 17.46
C GLU A 473 25.19 12.32 16.48
N GLU A 474 26.43 12.09 16.94
CA GLU A 474 27.49 11.53 16.09
C GLU A 474 27.24 10.05 15.72
N GLU A 475 26.62 9.25 16.60
CA GLU A 475 26.20 7.88 16.26
C GLU A 475 25.04 7.87 15.25
N GLU A 476 24.04 8.75 15.36
CA GLU A 476 22.95 8.87 14.38
C GLU A 476 23.47 9.36 13.01
N VAL A 477 24.35 10.36 12.97
CA VAL A 477 24.96 10.85 11.72
C VAL A 477 25.91 9.81 11.09
N ALA A 478 26.69 9.08 11.89
CA ALA A 478 27.53 7.99 11.40
C ALA A 478 26.70 6.78 10.91
N GLN A 479 25.50 6.57 11.46
CA GLN A 479 24.58 5.52 11.04
C GLN A 479 23.88 5.88 9.72
N GLU A 480 23.47 7.14 9.55
CA GLU A 480 22.98 7.66 8.26
C GLU A 480 24.07 7.68 7.18
N GLU A 481 25.31 8.07 7.49
CA GLU A 481 26.44 7.99 6.54
C GLU A 481 26.76 6.54 6.15
N LYS A 482 26.76 5.60 7.11
CA LYS A 482 26.96 4.17 6.81
C LYS A 482 25.84 3.60 5.94
N GLU A 483 24.60 4.04 6.10
CA GLU A 483 23.47 3.62 5.26
C GLU A 483 23.55 4.21 3.85
N ASN A 484 23.89 5.49 3.72
CA ASN A 484 24.15 6.17 2.46
C ASN A 484 25.34 5.57 1.69
N VAL A 485 26.41 5.16 2.38
CA VAL A 485 27.56 4.45 1.78
C VAL A 485 27.15 3.07 1.28
N LYS A 486 26.32 2.32 2.02
CA LYS A 486 25.79 1.02 1.57
C LYS A 486 24.88 1.17 0.34
N LEU A 487 24.00 2.17 0.32
CA LEU A 487 23.15 2.46 -0.84
C LEU A 487 23.99 2.88 -2.05
N HIS A 488 24.99 3.75 -1.87
CA HIS A 488 25.90 4.16 -2.93
C HIS A 488 26.75 2.99 -3.48
N ALA A 489 27.22 2.11 -2.60
CA ALA A 489 27.91 0.88 -2.99
C ALA A 489 26.99 -0.07 -3.76
N LEU A 490 25.74 -0.28 -3.31
CA LEU A 490 24.75 -1.11 -4.00
C LEU A 490 24.38 -0.55 -5.37
N VAL A 491 24.21 0.78 -5.49
CA VAL A 491 23.96 1.45 -6.77
C VAL A 491 25.16 1.28 -7.72
N SER A 492 26.39 1.42 -7.21
CA SER A 492 27.62 1.22 -7.99
C SER A 492 27.75 -0.22 -8.49
N VAL A 493 27.45 -1.20 -7.63
CA VAL A 493 27.42 -2.62 -7.99
C VAL A 493 26.33 -2.89 -9.03
N PHE A 494 25.13 -2.33 -8.86
CA PHE A 494 24.04 -2.46 -9.83
C PHE A 494 24.41 -1.85 -11.18
N GLN A 495 25.05 -0.68 -11.21
CA GLN A 495 25.55 -0.08 -12.45
C GLN A 495 26.64 -0.93 -13.10
N PHE A 496 27.52 -1.55 -12.32
CA PHE A 496 28.51 -2.49 -12.84
C PHE A 496 27.86 -3.74 -13.44
N ILE A 497 26.90 -4.34 -12.74
CA ILE A 497 26.11 -5.49 -13.22
C ILE A 497 25.38 -5.13 -14.50
N MET A 498 24.74 -3.96 -14.55
CA MET A 498 24.09 -3.46 -15.75
C MET A 498 25.12 -3.30 -16.87
N LYS A 499 26.27 -2.67 -16.63
CA LYS A 499 27.31 -2.49 -17.66
C LYS A 499 27.84 -3.81 -18.22
N GLN A 500 27.96 -4.83 -17.38
CA GLN A 500 28.48 -6.16 -17.73
C GLN A 500 27.39 -7.21 -17.99
N SER A 501 26.12 -6.81 -18.08
CA SER A 501 24.98 -7.73 -18.12
C SER A 501 25.04 -8.69 -19.32
N TYR A 502 25.67 -8.27 -20.42
CA TYR A 502 25.83 -9.11 -21.61
C TYR A 502 26.71 -10.35 -21.36
N ILE A 503 27.74 -10.26 -20.50
CA ILE A 503 28.54 -11.44 -20.13
C ILE A 503 27.72 -12.37 -19.23
N CYS A 504 27.00 -11.81 -18.25
CA CYS A 504 26.12 -12.59 -17.38
C CYS A 504 25.04 -13.33 -18.18
N ALA A 505 24.41 -12.66 -19.16
CA ALA A 505 23.42 -13.27 -20.04
C ALA A 505 24.02 -14.37 -20.93
N LEU A 506 25.22 -14.19 -21.48
CA LEU A 506 25.89 -15.24 -22.27
C LEU A 506 26.25 -16.46 -21.41
N ILE A 507 26.73 -16.25 -20.18
CA ILE A 507 27.01 -17.33 -19.24
C ILE A 507 25.72 -18.05 -18.82
N ALA A 508 24.67 -17.30 -18.50
CA ALA A 508 23.36 -17.86 -18.15
C ALA A 508 22.77 -18.70 -19.30
N MET A 509 22.95 -18.25 -20.55
CA MET A 509 22.53 -18.99 -21.73
C MET A 509 23.25 -20.35 -21.86
N MET A 510 24.58 -20.36 -21.70
CA MET A 510 25.37 -21.60 -21.68
C MET A 510 24.95 -22.50 -20.51
N ALA A 511 24.87 -21.95 -19.30
CA ALA A 511 24.52 -22.69 -18.09
C ALA A 511 23.13 -23.32 -18.18
N TRP A 512 22.14 -22.60 -18.72
CA TRP A 512 20.79 -23.14 -18.96
C TRP A 512 20.87 -24.38 -19.85
N SER A 513 21.59 -24.31 -20.96
CA SER A 513 21.68 -25.42 -21.92
C SER A 513 22.40 -26.66 -21.38
N ILE A 514 23.34 -26.48 -20.45
CA ILE A 514 24.07 -27.58 -19.81
C ILE A 514 23.25 -28.19 -18.67
N THR A 515 22.62 -27.37 -17.85
CA THR A 515 21.80 -27.82 -16.70
C THR A 515 20.50 -28.50 -17.15
N TYR A 516 19.89 -27.97 -18.21
CA TYR A 516 18.63 -28.46 -18.76
C TYR A 516 18.83 -28.98 -20.18
N HIS A 517 19.31 -30.20 -20.29
CA HIS A 517 19.60 -30.83 -21.58
C HIS A 517 18.32 -31.08 -22.40
N SER A 518 18.19 -30.42 -23.55
CA SER A 518 17.09 -30.60 -24.50
C SER A 518 17.50 -30.05 -25.87
N TRP A 519 16.90 -30.57 -26.95
CA TRP A 519 17.05 -29.98 -28.29
C TRP A 519 16.69 -28.49 -28.35
N LEU A 520 15.73 -28.06 -27.53
CA LEU A 520 15.34 -26.65 -27.43
C LEU A 520 16.43 -25.78 -26.79
N THR A 521 17.13 -26.30 -25.79
CA THR A 521 18.20 -25.57 -25.11
C THR A 521 19.53 -25.70 -25.86
N PHE A 522 19.70 -26.70 -26.72
CA PHE A 522 20.82 -26.80 -27.65
C PHE A 522 20.89 -25.59 -28.59
N VAL A 523 19.75 -25.04 -29.02
CA VAL A 523 19.69 -23.80 -29.79
C VAL A 523 20.32 -22.63 -29.01
N LEU A 524 20.06 -22.53 -27.70
CA LEU A 524 20.70 -21.53 -26.83
C LEU A 524 22.22 -21.73 -26.76
N LEU A 525 22.68 -22.98 -26.70
CA LEU A 525 24.12 -23.28 -26.68
C LEU A 525 24.81 -22.80 -27.96
N ILE A 526 24.30 -23.19 -29.14
CA ILE A 526 24.85 -22.74 -30.43
C ILE A 526 24.83 -21.21 -30.53
N TRP A 527 23.73 -20.58 -30.11
CA TRP A 527 23.59 -19.12 -30.13
C TRP A 527 24.66 -18.45 -29.27
N SER A 528 24.87 -18.94 -28.04
CA SER A 528 25.90 -18.41 -27.15
C SER A 528 27.31 -18.60 -27.73
N CYS A 529 27.66 -19.80 -28.23
CA CYS A 529 28.95 -20.08 -28.83
C CYS A 529 29.24 -19.18 -30.03
N THR A 530 28.23 -18.96 -30.88
CA THR A 530 28.34 -18.05 -32.03
C THR A 530 28.62 -16.62 -31.58
N LEU A 531 27.92 -16.12 -30.55
CA LEU A 531 28.17 -14.78 -29.99
C LEU A 531 29.57 -14.64 -29.36
N TRP A 532 30.13 -15.72 -28.78
CA TRP A 532 31.49 -15.72 -28.23
C TRP A 532 32.58 -15.66 -29.29
N MET A 533 32.35 -16.22 -30.48
CA MET A 533 33.31 -16.21 -31.58
C MET A 533 33.39 -14.87 -32.33
N ILE A 534 32.40 -14.00 -32.17
CA ILE A 534 32.34 -12.72 -32.89
C ILE A 534 33.24 -11.66 -32.22
N ARG A 535 33.98 -10.90 -33.03
CA ARG A 535 34.88 -9.83 -32.57
C ARG A 535 34.17 -8.77 -31.72
N ASP A 536 33.02 -8.27 -32.16
CA ASP A 536 32.21 -7.24 -31.46
C ASP A 536 31.07 -7.86 -30.63
N ARG A 537 31.37 -8.88 -29.82
CA ARG A 537 30.39 -9.67 -29.06
C ARG A 537 29.34 -8.84 -28.31
N ARG A 538 29.71 -7.71 -27.68
CA ARG A 538 28.77 -6.84 -26.94
C ARG A 538 27.69 -6.28 -27.86
N LYS A 539 28.07 -5.77 -29.04
CA LYS A 539 27.13 -5.16 -29.99
C LYS A 539 26.11 -6.18 -30.49
N TYR A 540 26.57 -7.37 -30.87
CA TYR A 540 25.68 -8.44 -31.35
C TYR A 540 24.84 -9.06 -30.23
N ALA A 541 25.35 -9.16 -29.01
CA ALA A 541 24.56 -9.58 -27.84
C ALA A 541 23.42 -8.59 -27.55
N MET A 542 23.68 -7.28 -27.64
CA MET A 542 22.65 -6.25 -27.49
C MET A 542 21.59 -6.35 -28.59
N ILE A 543 22.00 -6.47 -29.86
CA ILE A 543 21.08 -6.58 -31.01
C ILE A 543 20.23 -7.85 -30.95
N SER A 544 20.79 -8.96 -30.46
CA SER A 544 20.07 -10.23 -30.31
C SER A 544 19.17 -10.30 -29.07
N SER A 545 19.30 -9.37 -28.12
CA SER A 545 18.59 -9.39 -26.83
C SER A 545 17.06 -9.54 -26.90
N PRO A 546 16.30 -8.90 -27.82
CA PRO A 546 14.86 -9.12 -27.89
C PRO A 546 14.49 -10.56 -28.29
N PHE A 547 15.26 -11.17 -29.19
CA PHE A 547 15.04 -12.57 -29.59
C PHE A 547 15.38 -13.54 -28.45
N MET A 548 16.43 -13.25 -27.67
CA MET A 548 16.79 -14.04 -26.49
C MET A 548 15.69 -14.01 -25.44
N VAL A 549 15.11 -12.84 -25.15
CA VAL A 549 13.99 -12.71 -24.20
C VAL A 549 12.75 -13.43 -24.70
N PHE A 550 12.38 -13.26 -25.98
CA PHE A 550 11.23 -13.94 -26.57
C PHE A 550 11.38 -15.47 -26.49
N TYR A 551 12.54 -16.00 -26.89
CA TYR A 551 12.81 -17.43 -26.84
C TYR A 551 12.85 -17.95 -25.40
N GLY A 552 13.49 -17.22 -24.48
CA GLY A 552 13.50 -17.56 -23.05
C GLY A 552 12.09 -17.66 -22.46
N ASN A 553 11.24 -16.66 -22.71
CA ASN A 553 9.83 -16.67 -22.29
C ASN A 553 9.03 -17.84 -22.89
N LEU A 554 9.29 -18.18 -24.17
CA LEU A 554 8.67 -19.34 -24.81
C LEU A 554 9.08 -20.65 -24.12
N LEU A 555 10.37 -20.82 -23.82
CA LEU A 555 10.86 -22.00 -23.09
C LEU A 555 10.28 -22.09 -21.68
N LEU A 556 10.13 -20.97 -20.98
CA LEU A 556 9.47 -20.92 -19.67
C LEU A 556 8.00 -21.30 -19.76
N THR A 557 7.29 -20.82 -20.79
CA THR A 557 5.88 -21.14 -21.02
C THR A 557 5.69 -22.63 -21.29
N LEU A 558 6.52 -23.20 -22.18
CA LEU A 558 6.50 -24.64 -22.45
C LEU A 558 6.86 -25.45 -21.19
N GLN A 559 7.89 -25.03 -20.45
CA GLN A 559 8.26 -25.71 -19.21
C GLN A 559 7.14 -25.66 -18.17
N TYR A 560 6.43 -24.54 -18.05
CA TYR A 560 5.31 -24.38 -17.14
C TYR A 560 4.17 -25.34 -17.47
N ILE A 561 3.82 -25.48 -18.75
CA ILE A 561 2.78 -26.40 -19.19
C ILE A 561 3.17 -27.86 -18.87
N TRP A 562 4.44 -28.23 -19.09
CA TRP A 562 4.94 -29.57 -18.81
C TRP A 562 5.22 -29.85 -17.33
N SER A 563 5.24 -28.82 -16.46
CA SER A 563 5.35 -28.99 -15.00
C SER A 563 4.00 -29.18 -14.31
N ILE A 564 2.87 -28.99 -15.00
CA ILE A 564 1.55 -29.34 -14.46
C ILE A 564 1.50 -30.85 -14.19
N GLY A 565 1.00 -31.23 -13.01
CA GLY A 565 0.95 -32.60 -12.51
C GLY A 565 -0.02 -33.56 -13.22
N LEU A 566 -0.12 -33.50 -14.55
CA LEU A 566 -0.93 -34.41 -15.37
C LEU A 566 -0.27 -35.79 -15.49
N LYS A 567 -1.01 -36.83 -15.87
CA LYS A 567 -0.41 -38.16 -16.15
C LYS A 567 0.18 -38.23 -17.56
N ASN A 568 0.98 -39.26 -17.86
CA ASN A 568 1.59 -39.45 -19.19
C ASN A 568 0.53 -39.71 -20.29
N ASP A 569 -0.62 -40.27 -19.91
CA ASP A 569 -1.75 -40.51 -20.82
C ASP A 569 -2.50 -39.22 -21.18
N GLU A 570 -2.36 -38.18 -20.35
CA GLU A 570 -3.07 -36.89 -20.48
C GLU A 570 -2.19 -35.82 -21.16
N LEU A 571 -0.88 -35.87 -20.92
CA LEU A 571 0.13 -35.03 -21.57
C LEU A 571 1.35 -35.90 -21.93
N PRO A 572 1.50 -36.31 -23.21
CA PRO A 572 2.59 -37.19 -23.60
C PRO A 572 3.94 -36.49 -23.46
N GLN A 573 4.91 -37.22 -22.92
CA GLN A 573 6.28 -36.75 -22.85
C GLN A 573 6.94 -36.94 -24.22
N VAL A 574 7.60 -35.89 -24.72
CA VAL A 574 8.35 -35.95 -25.97
C VAL A 574 9.82 -36.14 -25.61
N PRO A 575 10.38 -37.36 -25.74
CA PRO A 575 11.74 -37.65 -25.29
C PRO A 575 12.75 -36.74 -26.01
N GLY A 576 13.65 -36.13 -25.23
CA GLY A 576 14.69 -35.23 -25.72
C GLY A 576 14.26 -33.78 -26.03
N PHE A 577 12.95 -33.49 -26.06
CA PHE A 577 12.45 -32.14 -26.33
C PHE A 577 11.93 -31.46 -25.07
N LEU A 578 10.99 -32.09 -24.36
CA LEU A 578 10.36 -31.55 -23.15
C LEU A 578 10.16 -32.67 -22.12
N GLU A 579 11.00 -32.66 -21.10
CA GLU A 579 10.93 -33.59 -19.97
C GLU A 579 10.18 -32.96 -18.81
N ARG A 580 9.41 -33.78 -18.10
CA ARG A 580 8.68 -33.33 -16.91
C ARG A 580 9.66 -33.07 -15.78
N LYS A 581 9.59 -31.87 -15.21
CA LYS A 581 10.52 -31.39 -14.20
C LYS A 581 9.79 -30.83 -12.99
N GLU A 582 10.42 -30.94 -11.84
CA GLU A 582 9.89 -30.46 -10.57
C GLU A 582 9.71 -28.93 -10.57
N PRO A 583 8.76 -28.40 -9.78
CA PRO A 583 8.52 -26.95 -9.70
C PRO A 583 9.76 -26.15 -9.25
N GLY A 584 10.66 -26.75 -8.46
CA GLY A 584 11.90 -26.10 -8.02
C GLY A 584 12.86 -25.74 -9.15
N GLU A 585 12.87 -26.52 -10.24
CA GLU A 585 13.72 -26.23 -11.40
C GLU A 585 13.25 -24.99 -12.18
N LEU A 586 11.95 -24.69 -12.14
CA LEU A 586 11.38 -23.51 -12.79
C LEU A 586 11.95 -22.21 -12.20
N ALA A 587 12.17 -22.15 -10.89
CA ALA A 587 12.73 -20.97 -10.22
C ALA A 587 14.13 -20.63 -10.76
N SER A 588 14.98 -21.64 -10.96
CA SER A 588 16.32 -21.43 -11.53
C SER A 588 16.28 -20.96 -13.00
N LYS A 589 15.29 -21.40 -13.79
CA LYS A 589 15.08 -20.92 -15.16
C LYS A 589 14.65 -19.46 -15.20
N ILE A 590 13.79 -19.06 -14.24
CA ILE A 590 13.42 -17.65 -14.06
C ILE A 590 14.65 -16.81 -13.73
N LEU A 591 15.53 -17.29 -12.85
CA LEU A 591 16.79 -16.62 -12.53
C LEU A 591 17.66 -16.39 -13.78
N PHE A 592 17.77 -17.38 -14.66
CA PHE A 592 18.45 -17.19 -15.94
C PHE A 592 17.76 -16.16 -16.83
N THR A 593 16.42 -16.16 -16.95
CA THR A 593 15.73 -15.13 -17.74
C THR A 593 15.83 -13.72 -17.19
N ILE A 594 16.03 -13.54 -15.88
CA ILE A 594 16.28 -12.21 -15.31
C ILE A 594 17.52 -11.58 -15.98
N THR A 595 18.56 -12.37 -16.26
CA THR A 595 19.74 -11.87 -16.99
C THR A 595 19.41 -11.43 -18.41
N PHE A 596 18.49 -12.12 -19.10
CA PHE A 596 18.03 -11.74 -20.44
C PHE A 596 17.20 -10.46 -20.40
N TRP A 597 16.30 -10.32 -19.42
CA TRP A 597 15.51 -9.10 -19.24
C TRP A 597 16.37 -7.89 -18.90
N LEU A 598 17.39 -8.06 -18.07
CA LEU A 598 18.36 -7.00 -17.74
C LEU A 598 19.17 -6.60 -18.99
N LEU A 599 19.61 -7.56 -19.80
CA LEU A 599 20.32 -7.29 -21.04
C LEU A 599 19.46 -6.51 -22.05
N LEU A 600 18.19 -6.91 -22.25
CA LEU A 600 17.28 -6.19 -23.13
C LEU A 600 16.99 -4.77 -22.59
N ARG A 601 16.79 -4.64 -21.28
CA ARG A 601 16.61 -3.32 -20.65
C ARG A 601 17.83 -2.45 -20.88
N GLN A 602 19.04 -2.98 -20.65
CA GLN A 602 20.27 -2.26 -20.94
C GLN A 602 20.34 -1.83 -22.40
N HIS A 603 20.10 -2.73 -23.35
CA HIS A 603 20.12 -2.42 -24.78
C HIS A 603 19.21 -1.24 -25.13
N LEU A 604 17.96 -1.28 -24.66
CA LEU A 604 16.97 -0.25 -24.94
C LEU A 604 17.27 1.07 -24.22
N THR A 605 17.78 1.03 -22.99
CA THR A 605 18.23 2.25 -22.29
C THR A 605 19.40 2.92 -22.99
N GLU A 606 20.42 2.16 -23.42
CA GLU A 606 21.56 2.67 -24.18
C GLU A 606 21.10 3.25 -25.53
N GLN A 607 20.18 2.57 -26.23
CA GLN A 607 19.64 3.05 -27.50
C GLN A 607 18.85 4.36 -27.34
N LYS A 608 18.02 4.47 -26.30
CA LYS A 608 17.30 5.71 -25.98
C LYS A 608 18.26 6.85 -25.65
N ALA A 609 19.29 6.59 -24.84
CA ALA A 609 20.30 7.59 -24.49
C ALA A 609 21.10 8.06 -25.72
N LEU A 610 21.44 7.15 -26.64
CA LEU A 610 22.10 7.51 -27.90
C LEU A 610 21.20 8.38 -28.79
N ARG A 611 19.94 8.00 -28.99
CA ARG A 611 18.97 8.81 -29.75
C ARG A 611 18.77 10.20 -29.16
N LEU A 612 18.72 10.30 -27.83
CA LEU A 612 18.62 11.59 -27.14
C LEU A 612 19.87 12.45 -27.40
N LYS A 613 21.07 11.86 -27.31
CA LYS A 613 22.32 12.57 -27.62
C LYS A 613 22.35 13.04 -29.09
N GLU A 614 21.97 12.18 -30.03
CA GLU A 614 21.86 12.55 -31.45
C GLU A 614 20.88 13.70 -31.67
N ALA A 615 19.71 13.68 -31.00
CA ALA A 615 18.73 14.77 -31.04
C ALA A 615 19.32 16.08 -30.51
N THR A 616 19.98 16.07 -29.34
CA THR A 616 20.62 17.27 -28.78
C THR A 616 21.75 17.81 -29.67
N LEU A 617 22.53 16.93 -30.30
CA LEU A 617 23.58 17.35 -31.24
C LEU A 617 22.99 17.94 -32.52
N SER A 618 21.88 17.41 -33.01
CA SER A 618 21.18 17.99 -34.17
C SER A 618 20.57 19.36 -33.87
N GLU A 619 20.03 19.57 -32.67
CA GLU A 619 19.51 20.86 -32.22
C GLU A 619 20.63 21.91 -32.10
N VAL A 620 21.77 21.54 -31.49
CA VAL A 620 22.95 22.42 -31.40
C VAL A 620 23.51 22.76 -32.78
N LYS A 621 23.52 21.79 -33.70
CA LYS A 621 23.97 22.02 -35.08
C LYS A 621 23.10 23.04 -35.81
N VAL A 622 21.77 22.94 -35.69
CA VAL A 622 20.82 23.91 -36.29
C VAL A 622 20.99 25.30 -35.67
N GLY A 623 21.13 25.41 -34.35
CA GLY A 623 21.35 26.70 -33.69
C GLY A 623 22.68 27.37 -34.06
N ASN A 624 23.72 26.58 -34.35
CA ASN A 624 24.99 27.12 -34.80
C ASN A 624 24.92 27.63 -36.25
N GLU A 625 24.19 26.93 -37.13
CA GLU A 625 23.94 27.35 -38.51
C GLU A 625 23.12 28.66 -38.55
N GLU A 626 22.08 28.81 -37.72
CA GLU A 626 21.31 30.07 -37.61
C GLU A 626 22.15 31.25 -37.10
N ASN A 627 23.05 31.03 -36.15
CA ASN A 627 23.95 32.06 -35.64
C ASN A 627 25.02 32.46 -36.66
N GLU A 628 25.50 31.51 -37.47
CA GLU A 628 26.45 31.78 -38.56
C GLU A 628 25.79 32.57 -39.70
N GLU A 629 24.52 32.30 -40.03
CA GLU A 629 23.75 33.10 -40.99
C GLU A 629 23.49 34.52 -40.49
N LYS A 630 23.12 34.71 -39.21
CA LYS A 630 22.98 36.04 -38.60
C LYS A 630 24.32 36.80 -38.58
N GLY A 631 25.42 36.12 -38.32
CA GLY A 631 26.77 36.69 -38.37
C GLY A 631 27.18 37.17 -39.77
N LYS A 632 26.87 36.39 -40.81
CA LYS A 632 27.11 36.78 -42.22
C LYS A 632 26.21 37.93 -42.67
N ALA A 633 24.96 37.99 -42.19
CA ALA A 633 24.07 39.12 -42.42
C ALA A 633 24.60 40.42 -41.77
N LEU A 634 25.15 40.33 -40.55
CA LEU A 634 25.78 41.46 -39.87
C LEU A 634 27.09 41.90 -40.55
N SER A 635 27.94 40.98 -41.01
CA SER A 635 29.19 41.37 -41.68
C SER A 635 28.95 42.02 -43.04
N ASN A 636 27.92 41.60 -43.77
CA ASN A 636 27.51 42.24 -45.02
C ASN A 636 26.97 43.67 -44.80
N PHE A 637 26.33 43.94 -43.66
CA PHE A 637 25.89 45.28 -43.29
C PHE A 637 27.05 46.23 -42.95
N VAL A 638 28.13 45.73 -42.37
CA VAL A 638 29.32 46.52 -41.98
C VAL A 638 30.23 46.82 -43.19
N LEU A 639 30.25 45.98 -44.21
CA LEU A 639 31.03 46.20 -45.45
C LEU A 639 30.36 47.15 -46.45
N GLN A 640 29.13 47.59 -46.17
CA GLN A 640 28.34 48.47 -47.04
C GLN A 640 28.15 49.89 -46.47
N SER A 641 28.80 50.18 -45.33
CA SER A 641 29.02 51.53 -44.77
C SER A 641 30.48 51.92 -44.92
#